data_AF-A0A354WBC6-F1
#
_entry.id   AF-A0A354WBC6-F1
#
_cell.length_a   1.000
_cell.length_b   1.000
_cell.length_c   1.000
_cell.angle_alpha   90.00
_cell.angle_beta   90.00
_cell.angle_gamma   90.00
#
_symmetry.space_group_name_H-M   'P 1'
#
loop_
_entity.id
_entity.type
_entity.pdbx_description
1 polymer ?
#
loop_
_entity_poly.entity_id
_entity_poly.type
_entity_poly.pdbx_seq_one_letter_code
_entity_poly.pdbx_strand_id
1 'polypeptide(L)'
;MRLTKLFIRFYKSFNYDYLRKIQPNPKPQPWDYMDEKFYPYVQILIDREITTIVGANESGKSHLLKAIEKGVSGQDIELGDFCRYSQFRSGKQGELKFPDFGYEWSDLTPEDQKNIRSAVPNIPATTVFDRILMFRRNKDDLKLYIPDGESKFTDYPVNSDNSAKFQDYLPHIFRIDSKVGLPETVPLQKIINFAKNPKSDPPNVVATLERRERIKVDKLVNDIAAKPRSSTPRPDRPEAEEDPSIGIHDVMTKSGMSEEEADQRKGEVKLAHDLICKVANIAPEFLEELAKSSNRGEVGNNEGMITTINKALEKSLNFPKWWVQDSDFKLVVSPSEYDLKFAILDKTGTKYSFRERSEGLKHFLSYYIQYRAYESHGKNPEIVLMDEPDAFLSSQAQQDLLKIFEAFSKGENGRPPVQVIYVTHSPFLLDKNHPERIRVVDKGVEDEGTRVVKDVDQNHYEPLRSAFGAFVGETTFIGNCNLMVEGLAEQILIAGAATYLRSGDVSDGETLDLNHITIIPTEGASHIPYLVYLARGQGIDLPPVILLMGSDQEGNKAKQRLKENELLNEKFILQISDIRSGFTFDETIQLIKLEDIIPLPICVKAAQRYAEKICSASKDILDLITEVNIQAKLLECKTVFKAIEQLFNDLSEPGLYSEPGLYIEEVGFTRNVIDTIYELEKQKKSTKEIKDFEQNFKHLFEQINRYQSRAKKELKEQKISQKIDACKKVFIMDKPSSAKRGEAKNLLYDMQDILEEAKDSKESNAAKEAIQKLLEGYKLESDPSKPIDDYEQFKESLEQIKYAGRLASQKEDEDVTSTQSSEPEHQPPSKSQKGFGK
;
A
#
# COMPACT_ATOMS: atom_id res chain seq x y z
N MET A 1 11.92 -18.60 15.59
CA MET A 1 10.63 -19.24 15.22
C MET A 1 9.75 -18.33 14.37
N ARG A 2 9.25 -18.79 13.21
CA ARG A 2 8.29 -18.08 12.33
C ARG A 2 7.16 -19.01 11.85
N LEU A 3 5.96 -18.49 11.64
CA LEU A 3 4.85 -19.26 11.05
C LEU A 3 5.04 -19.35 9.54
N THR A 4 5.15 -20.55 8.97
CA THR A 4 5.35 -20.75 7.52
C THR A 4 4.19 -21.42 6.82
N LYS A 5 3.33 -22.12 7.56
CA LYS A 5 2.14 -22.77 7.00
C LYS A 5 1.04 -22.88 8.03
N LEU A 6 -0.19 -22.63 7.59
CA LEU A 6 -1.41 -22.75 8.36
C LEU A 6 -2.25 -23.91 7.79
N PHE A 7 -2.79 -24.72 8.69
CA PHE A 7 -3.67 -25.84 8.40
C PHE A 7 -4.98 -25.60 9.13
N ILE A 8 -6.09 -25.46 8.41
CA ILE A 8 -7.41 -25.26 9.04
C ILE A 8 -8.34 -26.35 8.55
N ARG A 9 -9.08 -26.94 9.49
CA ARG A 9 -10.18 -27.83 9.18
C ARG A 9 -11.34 -27.66 10.17
N PHE A 10 -12.56 -27.72 9.66
CA PHE A 10 -13.79 -27.63 10.45
C PHE A 10 -13.92 -26.35 11.32
N TYR A 11 -13.48 -25.20 10.80
CA TYR A 11 -13.57 -23.91 11.50
C TYR A 11 -14.42 -22.90 10.71
N LYS A 12 -15.56 -22.46 11.26
CA LYS A 12 -16.47 -21.47 10.65
C LYS A 12 -16.79 -21.75 9.18
N SER A 13 -16.08 -21.10 8.25
CA SER A 13 -16.22 -21.28 6.79
C SER A 13 -15.27 -22.34 6.22
N PHE A 14 -14.22 -22.74 6.92
CA PHE A 14 -13.27 -23.77 6.50
C PHE A 14 -13.81 -25.16 6.80
N ASN A 15 -14.01 -25.98 5.76
CA ASN A 15 -14.30 -27.41 5.91
C ASN A 15 -12.98 -28.21 5.81
N TYR A 16 -12.88 -29.21 4.93
CA TYR A 16 -11.63 -29.88 4.56
C TYR A 16 -11.28 -29.56 3.10
N ASP A 17 -10.05 -29.81 2.68
CA ASP A 17 -9.62 -29.55 1.30
C ASP A 17 -10.23 -30.57 0.32
N TYR A 18 -11.37 -30.23 -0.28
CA TYR A 18 -12.05 -31.09 -1.25
C TYR A 18 -11.18 -31.40 -2.48
N LEU A 19 -10.42 -30.43 -2.99
CA LEU A 19 -9.58 -30.61 -4.18
C LEU A 19 -8.47 -31.63 -3.92
N ARG A 20 -7.82 -31.53 -2.76
CA ARG A 20 -6.82 -32.51 -2.33
C ARG A 20 -7.44 -33.88 -2.04
N LYS A 21 -8.70 -33.94 -1.61
CA LYS A 21 -9.40 -35.21 -1.34
C LYS A 21 -9.74 -35.99 -2.61
N ILE A 22 -10.11 -35.31 -3.69
CA ILE A 22 -10.55 -35.93 -4.95
C ILE A 22 -9.41 -36.13 -5.98
N GLN A 23 -8.22 -35.61 -5.72
CA GLN A 23 -7.08 -35.73 -6.62
C GLN A 23 -6.76 -37.21 -6.92
N PRO A 24 -6.42 -37.61 -8.17
CA PRO A 24 -6.26 -39.02 -8.55
C PRO A 24 -5.19 -39.80 -7.79
N ASN A 25 -4.18 -39.11 -7.24
CA ASN A 25 -3.11 -39.72 -6.46
C ASN A 25 -2.76 -38.80 -5.28
N PRO A 26 -3.62 -38.75 -4.24
CA PRO A 26 -3.40 -37.86 -3.12
C PRO A 26 -2.19 -38.37 -2.31
N LYS A 27 -1.38 -37.44 -1.82
CA LYS A 27 -0.29 -37.74 -0.87
C LYS A 27 -0.76 -37.38 0.54
N PRO A 28 -1.47 -38.27 1.25
CA PRO A 28 -1.95 -38.01 2.59
C PRO A 28 -0.78 -37.92 3.58
N GLN A 29 -0.93 -37.06 4.57
CA GLN A 29 -0.01 -36.94 5.70
C GLN A 29 -0.67 -37.52 6.96
N PRO A 30 0.11 -37.90 8.00
CA PRO A 30 -0.44 -38.56 9.19
C PRO A 30 -1.59 -37.79 9.85
N TRP A 31 -1.52 -36.46 9.87
CA TRP A 31 -2.56 -35.60 10.46
C TRP A 31 -3.85 -35.51 9.64
N ASP A 32 -3.85 -35.83 8.35
CA ASP A 32 -5.04 -35.72 7.50
C ASP A 32 -6.11 -36.78 7.81
N TYR A 33 -5.77 -37.81 8.60
CA TYR A 33 -6.70 -38.88 8.95
C TYR A 33 -7.56 -38.56 10.18
N MET A 34 -8.86 -38.81 10.04
CA MET A 34 -9.85 -38.78 11.10
C MET A 34 -10.71 -40.05 10.98
N ASP A 35 -10.76 -40.86 12.04
CA ASP A 35 -11.48 -42.13 12.07
C ASP A 35 -11.16 -43.02 10.85
N GLU A 36 -9.85 -43.17 10.58
CA GLU A 36 -9.26 -43.93 9.45
C GLU A 36 -9.60 -43.42 8.04
N LYS A 37 -10.32 -42.30 7.94
CA LYS A 37 -10.72 -41.67 6.68
C LYS A 37 -9.90 -40.42 6.37
N PHE A 38 -9.67 -40.16 5.10
CA PHE A 38 -8.88 -39.04 4.61
C PHE A 38 -9.72 -37.76 4.50
N TYR A 39 -9.39 -36.76 5.34
CA TYR A 39 -10.00 -35.44 5.36
C TYR A 39 -8.90 -34.37 5.43
N PRO A 40 -8.27 -34.03 4.29
CA PRO A 40 -7.11 -33.15 4.30
C PRO A 40 -7.43 -31.75 4.82
N TYR A 41 -6.47 -31.13 5.51
CA TYR A 41 -6.58 -29.73 5.92
C TYR A 41 -6.51 -28.80 4.71
N VAL A 42 -7.22 -27.67 4.79
CA VAL A 42 -6.97 -26.52 3.90
C VAL A 42 -5.64 -25.92 4.32
N GLN A 43 -4.69 -25.82 3.37
CA GLN A 43 -3.32 -25.36 3.63
C GLN A 43 -3.11 -23.95 3.07
N ILE A 44 -2.63 -23.04 3.90
CA ILE A 44 -2.26 -21.68 3.50
C ILE A 44 -0.77 -21.48 3.81
N LEU A 45 0.02 -21.13 2.79
CA LEU A 45 1.42 -20.75 3.00
C LEU A 45 1.47 -19.34 3.61
N ILE A 46 2.33 -19.15 4.61
CA ILE A 46 2.54 -17.86 5.27
C ILE A 46 3.97 -17.43 4.93
N ASP A 47 4.09 -16.24 4.35
CA ASP A 47 5.39 -15.64 4.07
C ASP A 47 6.10 -15.23 5.38
N ARG A 48 7.43 -15.24 5.35
CA ARG A 48 8.27 -15.02 6.53
C ARG A 48 8.18 -13.59 7.06
N GLU A 49 7.75 -12.65 6.24
CA GLU A 49 7.75 -11.22 6.51
C GLU A 49 6.31 -10.69 6.53
N ILE A 50 5.66 -10.67 5.36
CA ILE A 50 4.32 -10.10 5.20
C ILE A 50 3.47 -11.06 4.37
N THR A 51 2.29 -11.40 4.87
CA THR A 51 1.30 -12.19 4.13
C THR A 51 0.01 -11.39 3.96
N THR A 52 -0.39 -11.21 2.70
CA THR A 52 -1.64 -10.54 2.35
C THR A 52 -2.66 -11.59 1.90
N ILE A 53 -3.80 -11.66 2.56
CA ILE A 53 -4.87 -12.59 2.20
C ILE A 53 -6.02 -11.82 1.55
N VAL A 54 -6.38 -12.21 0.34
CA VAL A 54 -7.44 -11.55 -0.44
C VAL A 54 -8.44 -12.53 -1.00
N GLY A 55 -9.62 -12.03 -1.34
CA GLY A 55 -10.72 -12.85 -1.83
C GLY A 55 -12.07 -12.15 -1.73
N ALA A 56 -13.07 -12.69 -2.41
CA ALA A 56 -14.43 -12.17 -2.41
C ALA A 56 -15.07 -12.07 -1.02
N ASN A 57 -16.18 -11.34 -0.90
CA ASN A 57 -16.93 -11.27 0.35
C ASN A 57 -17.30 -12.67 0.83
N GLU A 58 -17.25 -12.89 2.14
CA GLU A 58 -17.55 -14.19 2.78
C GLU A 58 -16.61 -15.35 2.42
N SER A 59 -15.47 -15.11 1.76
CA SER A 59 -14.50 -16.17 1.45
C SER A 59 -13.78 -16.76 2.66
N GLY A 60 -13.97 -16.21 3.86
CA GLY A 60 -13.37 -16.72 5.11
C GLY A 60 -12.08 -16.03 5.57
N LYS A 61 -11.73 -14.88 4.99
CA LYS A 61 -10.56 -14.07 5.35
C LYS A 61 -10.43 -13.75 6.85
N SER A 62 -11.43 -13.10 7.45
CA SER A 62 -11.41 -12.78 8.88
C SER A 62 -11.46 -14.04 9.78
N HIS A 63 -12.06 -15.13 9.29
CA HIS A 63 -11.99 -16.43 9.98
C HIS A 63 -10.55 -16.96 10.01
N LEU A 64 -9.76 -16.77 8.96
CA LEU A 64 -8.36 -17.20 8.93
C LEU A 64 -7.54 -16.53 10.06
N LEU A 65 -7.67 -15.20 10.22
CA LEU A 65 -6.95 -14.49 11.30
C LEU A 65 -7.36 -14.99 12.69
N LYS A 66 -8.66 -15.20 12.91
CA LYS A 66 -9.18 -15.75 14.17
C LYS A 66 -8.74 -17.19 14.40
N ALA A 67 -8.55 -17.97 13.34
CA ALA A 67 -8.00 -19.31 13.44
C ALA A 67 -6.54 -19.27 13.93
N ILE A 68 -5.72 -18.34 13.45
CA ILE A 68 -4.35 -18.14 13.96
C ILE A 68 -4.40 -17.80 15.46
N GLU A 69 -5.17 -16.79 15.83
CA GLU A 69 -5.30 -16.30 17.21
C GLU A 69 -5.76 -17.39 18.19
N LYS A 70 -6.86 -18.08 17.87
CA LYS A 70 -7.47 -19.09 18.75
C LYS A 70 -6.68 -20.40 18.79
N GLY A 71 -6.18 -20.89 17.67
CA GLY A 71 -5.54 -22.20 17.66
C GLY A 71 -4.10 -22.19 18.18
N VAL A 72 -3.38 -21.05 18.03
CA VAL A 72 -2.06 -20.86 18.66
C VAL A 72 -2.20 -20.69 20.17
N SER A 73 -3.08 -19.79 20.63
CA SER A 73 -3.33 -19.59 22.07
C SER A 73 -4.01 -20.80 22.73
N GLY A 74 -4.81 -21.56 21.99
CA GLY A 74 -5.69 -22.60 22.55
C GLY A 74 -6.85 -22.05 23.39
N GLN A 75 -7.03 -20.73 23.43
CA GLN A 75 -8.05 -20.05 24.21
C GLN A 75 -9.25 -19.66 23.33
N ASP A 76 -10.39 -19.41 23.97
CA ASP A 76 -11.64 -18.98 23.33
C ASP A 76 -12.14 -19.87 22.18
N ILE A 77 -11.76 -21.16 22.17
CA ILE A 77 -12.29 -22.14 21.21
C ILE A 77 -13.66 -22.61 21.71
N GLU A 78 -14.70 -22.20 20.99
CA GLU A 78 -16.10 -22.44 21.34
C GLU A 78 -16.78 -23.44 20.41
N LEU A 79 -17.88 -24.05 20.86
CA LEU A 79 -18.68 -24.96 20.02
C LEU A 79 -19.22 -24.25 18.78
N GLY A 80 -19.56 -22.95 18.90
CA GLY A 80 -20.03 -22.13 17.79
C GLY A 80 -18.97 -21.84 16.72
N ASP A 81 -17.71 -22.20 16.95
CA ASP A 81 -16.63 -22.08 15.97
C ASP A 81 -16.56 -23.25 15.01
N PHE A 82 -17.21 -24.38 15.30
CA PHE A 82 -17.22 -25.53 14.39
C PHE A 82 -17.83 -25.17 13.03
N CYS A 83 -17.26 -25.73 11.96
CA CYS A 83 -17.66 -25.42 10.60
C CYS A 83 -19.15 -25.68 10.36
N ARG A 84 -19.82 -24.67 9.78
CA ARG A 84 -21.27 -24.72 9.52
C ARG A 84 -21.62 -25.71 8.40
N TYR A 85 -20.69 -25.93 7.49
CA TYR A 85 -20.82 -26.81 6.32
C TYR A 85 -20.42 -28.26 6.60
N SER A 86 -19.83 -28.52 7.78
CA SER A 86 -19.29 -29.86 8.07
C SER A 86 -20.41 -30.87 8.34
N GLN A 87 -20.34 -32.00 7.62
CA GLN A 87 -21.17 -33.19 7.86
C GLN A 87 -21.03 -33.78 9.27
N PHE A 88 -19.99 -33.38 10.02
CA PHE A 88 -19.72 -33.85 11.38
C PHE A 88 -20.37 -32.99 12.46
N ARG A 89 -21.12 -31.96 12.07
CA ARG A 89 -21.79 -31.09 13.03
C ARG A 89 -22.97 -31.84 13.66
N SER A 90 -22.81 -32.22 14.93
CA SER A 90 -23.85 -32.89 15.72
C SER A 90 -24.12 -32.13 17.02
N GLY A 91 -25.39 -32.11 17.43
CA GLY A 91 -25.82 -31.60 18.74
C GLY A 91 -26.02 -32.71 19.78
N LYS A 92 -25.74 -33.97 19.44
CA LYS A 92 -25.92 -35.10 20.36
C LYS A 92 -24.82 -35.13 21.42
N GLN A 93 -25.20 -35.54 22.62
CA GLN A 93 -24.27 -35.74 23.73
C GLN A 93 -23.19 -36.76 23.35
N GLY A 94 -21.90 -36.42 23.57
CA GLY A 94 -20.76 -37.26 23.21
C GLY A 94 -20.31 -37.15 21.74
N GLU A 95 -21.07 -36.47 20.88
CA GLU A 95 -20.71 -36.23 19.47
C GLU A 95 -20.32 -34.77 19.18
N LEU A 96 -20.19 -33.94 20.22
CA LEU A 96 -19.77 -32.54 20.07
C LEU A 96 -18.34 -32.48 19.53
N LYS A 97 -18.15 -31.72 18.45
CA LYS A 97 -16.85 -31.52 17.80
C LYS A 97 -16.43 -30.05 17.87
N PHE A 98 -15.14 -29.84 18.09
CA PHE A 98 -14.49 -28.54 18.00
C PHE A 98 -13.58 -28.48 16.77
N PRO A 99 -13.23 -27.26 16.32
CA PRO A 99 -12.37 -27.08 15.16
C PRO A 99 -10.99 -27.72 15.31
N ASP A 100 -10.37 -28.05 14.17
CA ASP A 100 -9.00 -28.53 14.11
C ASP A 100 -8.09 -27.46 13.49
N PHE A 101 -6.98 -27.18 14.16
CA PHE A 101 -5.98 -26.22 13.73
C PHE A 101 -4.61 -26.88 13.63
N GLY A 102 -3.79 -26.44 12.68
CA GLY A 102 -2.40 -26.84 12.61
C GLY A 102 -1.50 -25.72 12.07
N TYR A 103 -0.23 -25.78 12.42
CA TYR A 103 0.74 -24.72 12.19
C TYR A 103 2.12 -25.33 11.95
N GLU A 104 2.78 -24.92 10.88
CA GLU A 104 4.21 -25.20 10.68
C GLU A 104 5.01 -24.01 11.20
N TRP A 105 5.85 -24.28 12.19
CA TRP A 105 6.80 -23.32 12.74
C TRP A 105 8.20 -23.67 12.26
N SER A 106 8.84 -22.73 11.58
CA SER A 106 10.19 -22.89 11.02
C SER A 106 11.16 -21.86 11.63
N ASP A 107 12.40 -21.86 11.16
CA ASP A 107 13.48 -20.97 11.62
C ASP A 107 13.66 -21.04 13.15
N LEU A 108 13.68 -22.27 13.68
CA LEU A 108 13.85 -22.54 15.10
C LEU A 108 15.29 -22.28 15.53
N THR A 109 15.47 -21.38 16.49
CA THR A 109 16.77 -21.13 17.12
C THR A 109 17.14 -22.29 18.06
N PRO A 110 18.42 -22.43 18.45
CA PRO A 110 18.80 -23.39 19.47
C PRO A 110 18.06 -23.21 20.81
N GLU A 111 17.70 -21.97 21.14
CA GLU A 111 16.88 -21.66 22.32
C GLU A 111 15.43 -22.14 22.13
N ASP A 112 14.83 -21.92 20.95
CA ASP A 112 13.51 -22.45 20.60
C ASP A 112 13.47 -23.99 20.75
N GLN A 113 14.47 -24.69 20.19
CA GLN A 113 14.57 -26.14 20.26
C GLN A 113 14.67 -26.63 21.72
N LYS A 114 15.45 -25.94 22.56
CA LYS A 114 15.57 -26.24 23.99
C LYS A 114 14.25 -26.03 24.72
N ASN A 115 13.56 -24.93 24.45
CA ASN A 115 12.27 -24.60 25.06
C ASN A 115 11.20 -25.63 24.67
N ILE A 116 11.11 -26.00 23.39
CA ILE A 116 10.21 -27.05 22.89
C ILE A 116 10.48 -28.38 23.60
N ARG A 117 11.75 -28.81 23.70
CA ARG A 117 12.12 -30.05 24.42
C ARG A 117 11.77 -29.99 25.92
N SER A 118 11.81 -28.81 26.53
CA SER A 118 11.42 -28.65 27.94
C SER A 118 9.92 -28.84 28.15
N ALA A 119 9.10 -28.44 27.19
CA ALA A 119 7.66 -28.62 27.22
C ALA A 119 7.24 -30.03 26.77
N VAL A 120 8.01 -30.67 25.88
CA VAL A 120 7.73 -32.00 25.34
C VAL A 120 8.93 -32.92 25.58
N PRO A 121 9.11 -33.43 26.81
CA PRO A 121 10.32 -34.16 27.23
C PRO A 121 10.49 -35.52 26.53
N ASN A 122 9.46 -36.01 25.84
CA ASN A 122 9.52 -37.24 25.05
C ASN A 122 10.32 -37.08 23.75
N ILE A 123 10.67 -35.84 23.35
CA ILE A 123 11.55 -35.59 22.20
C ILE A 123 12.99 -35.94 22.59
N PRO A 124 13.64 -36.93 21.94
CA PRO A 124 15.02 -37.30 22.25
C PRO A 124 16.00 -36.15 22.04
N ALA A 125 17.03 -36.06 22.89
CA ALA A 125 18.06 -35.04 22.76
C ALA A 125 18.85 -35.13 21.44
N THR A 126 18.89 -36.32 20.83
CA THR A 126 19.53 -36.62 19.55
C THR A 126 18.72 -36.19 18.33
N THR A 127 17.43 -35.90 18.49
CA THR A 127 16.55 -35.49 17.37
C THR A 127 16.85 -34.05 16.99
N VAL A 128 17.46 -33.84 15.83
CA VAL A 128 17.74 -32.51 15.28
C VAL A 128 16.57 -32.07 14.42
N PHE A 129 16.07 -30.87 14.65
CA PHE A 129 14.96 -30.30 13.87
C PHE A 129 15.06 -28.78 13.82
N ASP A 130 14.79 -28.22 12.65
CA ASP A 130 14.75 -26.78 12.35
C ASP A 130 13.32 -26.27 12.16
N ARG A 131 12.35 -27.18 12.10
CA ARG A 131 10.91 -26.92 12.03
C ARG A 131 10.09 -27.96 12.80
N ILE A 132 8.89 -27.57 13.22
CA ILE A 132 7.89 -28.44 13.83
C ILE A 132 6.52 -28.19 13.19
N LEU A 133 5.64 -29.20 13.19
CA LEU A 133 4.23 -29.02 12.89
C LEU A 133 3.40 -29.26 14.13
N MET A 134 2.72 -28.23 14.61
CA MET A 134 1.79 -28.29 15.73
C MET A 134 0.38 -28.54 15.21
N PHE A 135 -0.34 -29.52 15.75
CA PHE A 135 -1.77 -29.73 15.47
C PHE A 135 -2.56 -29.78 16.77
N ARG A 136 -3.61 -28.98 16.84
CA ARG A 136 -4.60 -28.95 17.92
C ARG A 136 -5.93 -29.46 17.37
N ARG A 137 -6.33 -30.66 17.78
CA ARG A 137 -7.55 -31.32 17.36
C ARG A 137 -8.60 -31.26 18.46
N ASN A 138 -9.86 -31.06 18.06
CA ASN A 138 -11.00 -31.06 18.98
C ASN A 138 -10.74 -30.27 20.28
N LYS A 139 -10.17 -29.06 20.15
CA LYS A 139 -9.74 -28.14 21.22
C LYS A 139 -8.54 -28.57 22.07
N ASP A 140 -8.56 -29.78 22.64
CA ASP A 140 -7.62 -30.18 23.70
C ASP A 140 -6.53 -31.18 23.28
N ASP A 141 -6.67 -31.85 22.13
CA ASP A 141 -5.67 -32.82 21.63
C ASP A 141 -4.54 -32.10 20.88
N LEU A 142 -3.46 -31.79 21.58
CA LEU A 142 -2.28 -31.12 21.02
C LEU A 142 -1.17 -32.13 20.70
N LYS A 143 -0.72 -32.16 19.45
CA LYS A 143 0.38 -33.02 18.98
C LYS A 143 1.40 -32.23 18.17
N LEU A 144 2.67 -32.53 18.38
CA LEU A 144 3.76 -32.03 17.55
C LEU A 144 4.24 -33.13 16.60
N TYR A 145 4.47 -32.79 15.35
CA TYR A 145 5.11 -33.66 14.37
C TYR A 145 6.48 -33.07 14.02
N ILE A 146 7.51 -33.89 14.14
CA ILE A 146 8.88 -33.52 13.80
C ILE A 146 9.29 -34.31 12.56
N PRO A 147 9.87 -33.66 11.53
CA PRO A 147 10.38 -34.36 10.35
C PRO A 147 11.53 -35.32 10.71
N ASP A 148 11.46 -36.55 10.21
CA ASP A 148 12.52 -37.55 10.27
C ASP A 148 12.96 -37.88 8.82
N GLY A 149 13.80 -37.01 8.26
CA GLY A 149 14.15 -37.00 6.82
C GLY A 149 13.12 -36.27 5.94
N GLU A 150 13.13 -36.53 4.63
CA GLU A 150 12.34 -35.75 3.66
C GLU A 150 10.83 -36.07 3.64
N SER A 151 10.41 -37.23 4.17
CA SER A 151 9.01 -37.71 3.98
C SER A 151 8.39 -38.43 5.18
N LYS A 152 9.10 -38.57 6.29
CA LYS A 152 8.55 -39.20 7.51
C LYS A 152 8.41 -38.16 8.61
N PHE A 153 7.39 -38.36 9.46
CA PHE A 153 7.13 -37.54 10.62
C PHE A 153 6.94 -38.43 11.83
N THR A 154 7.53 -38.03 12.95
CA THR A 154 7.29 -38.65 14.27
C THR A 154 6.37 -37.76 15.07
N ASP A 155 5.30 -38.31 15.63
CA ASP A 155 4.36 -37.58 16.47
C ASP A 155 4.75 -37.63 17.95
N TYR A 156 4.56 -36.50 18.62
CA TYR A 156 4.83 -36.30 20.03
C TYR A 156 3.59 -35.64 20.67
N PRO A 157 2.76 -36.39 21.41
CA PRO A 157 1.61 -35.81 22.09
C PRO A 157 2.05 -34.89 23.23
N VAL A 158 1.35 -33.76 23.38
CA VAL A 158 1.58 -32.78 24.45
C VAL A 158 0.46 -32.96 25.47
N ASN A 159 0.81 -33.29 26.72
CA ASN A 159 -0.18 -33.42 27.79
C ASN A 159 -0.78 -32.05 28.17
N SER A 160 -1.91 -32.05 28.87
CA SER A 160 -2.62 -30.83 29.29
C SER A 160 -1.73 -29.87 30.08
N ASP A 161 -0.93 -30.40 31.01
CA ASP A 161 -0.13 -29.59 31.93
C ASP A 161 1.04 -28.89 31.23
N ASN A 162 1.60 -29.50 30.17
CA ASN A 162 2.67 -28.90 29.39
C ASN A 162 2.15 -28.06 28.21
N SER A 163 0.85 -28.15 27.86
CA SER A 163 0.25 -27.36 26.79
C SER A 163 0.35 -25.86 27.06
N ALA A 164 0.10 -25.42 28.30
CA ALA A 164 0.25 -24.01 28.68
C ALA A 164 1.71 -23.54 28.59
N LYS A 165 2.66 -24.34 29.12
CA LYS A 165 4.10 -24.03 29.01
C LYS A 165 4.59 -23.97 27.57
N PHE A 166 4.08 -24.84 26.71
CA PHE A 166 4.42 -24.83 25.29
C PHE A 166 3.91 -23.55 24.61
N GLN A 167 2.69 -23.10 24.94
CA GLN A 167 2.11 -21.86 24.42
C GLN A 167 2.93 -20.63 24.82
N ASP A 168 3.51 -20.60 26.02
CA ASP A 168 4.38 -19.52 26.47
C ASP A 168 5.66 -19.35 25.62
N TYR A 169 6.05 -20.37 24.85
CA TYR A 169 7.20 -20.33 23.94
C TYR A 169 6.84 -20.04 22.48
N LEU A 170 5.55 -20.01 22.15
CA LEU A 170 5.10 -19.67 20.81
C LEU A 170 5.20 -18.16 20.56
N PRO A 171 5.25 -17.74 19.28
CA PRO A 171 5.23 -16.33 18.94
C PRO A 171 4.00 -15.63 19.50
N HIS A 172 4.21 -14.43 20.04
CA HIS A 172 3.12 -13.63 20.59
C HIS A 172 2.30 -13.01 19.47
N ILE A 173 0.97 -13.19 19.52
CA ILE A 173 0.05 -12.68 18.51
C ILE A 173 -0.68 -11.46 19.07
N PHE A 174 -0.73 -10.37 18.30
CA PHE A 174 -1.48 -9.18 18.67
C PHE A 174 -2.18 -8.53 17.47
N ARG A 175 -3.11 -7.61 17.75
CA ARG A 175 -3.83 -6.82 16.74
C ARG A 175 -3.55 -5.34 16.92
N ILE A 176 -3.69 -4.59 15.83
CA ILE A 176 -3.77 -3.13 15.86
C ILE A 176 -5.23 -2.72 15.64
N ASP A 177 -5.76 -1.88 16.51
CA ASP A 177 -7.14 -1.38 16.42
C ASP A 177 -7.17 0.05 15.88
N SER A 178 -7.36 0.18 14.57
CA SER A 178 -7.38 1.48 13.89
C SER A 178 -8.71 2.22 13.96
N LYS A 179 -9.76 1.58 14.47
CA LYS A 179 -11.09 2.21 14.60
C LYS A 179 -11.11 3.27 15.71
N VAL A 180 -10.16 3.19 16.63
CA VAL A 180 -9.98 4.18 17.69
C VAL A 180 -9.14 5.34 17.15
N GLY A 181 -9.77 6.50 16.93
CA GLY A 181 -9.09 7.73 16.52
C GLY A 181 -8.59 8.58 17.69
N LEU A 182 -7.75 9.57 17.41
CA LEU A 182 -7.42 10.58 18.42
C LEU A 182 -8.64 11.47 18.72
N PRO A 183 -8.96 11.73 19.99
CA PRO A 183 -10.03 12.65 20.35
C PRO A 183 -9.56 14.11 20.19
N GLU A 184 -10.52 15.04 20.10
CA GLU A 184 -10.20 16.48 20.04
C GLU A 184 -9.52 16.96 21.33
N THR A 185 -9.97 16.45 22.48
CA THR A 185 -9.45 16.81 23.81
C THR A 185 -9.38 15.58 24.70
N VAL A 186 -8.35 15.55 25.56
CA VAL A 186 -8.20 14.56 26.62
C VAL A 186 -7.82 15.28 27.91
N PRO A 187 -8.50 14.99 29.04
CA PRO A 187 -8.06 15.48 30.34
C PRO A 187 -6.62 15.05 30.64
N LEU A 188 -5.76 16.01 30.97
CA LEU A 188 -4.34 15.76 31.26
C LEU A 188 -4.16 14.69 32.33
N GLN A 189 -5.01 14.72 33.36
CA GLN A 189 -5.00 13.74 34.45
C GLN A 189 -5.31 12.32 33.96
N LYS A 190 -6.18 12.14 32.96
CA LYS A 190 -6.44 10.80 32.38
C LYS A 190 -5.19 10.23 31.70
N ILE A 191 -4.43 11.07 30.99
CA ILE A 191 -3.16 10.67 30.36
C ILE A 191 -2.12 10.29 31.42
N ILE A 192 -1.97 11.11 32.47
CA ILE A 192 -1.03 10.89 33.57
C ILE A 192 -1.37 9.60 34.33
N ASN A 193 -2.64 9.39 34.66
CA ASN A 193 -3.09 8.20 35.40
C ASN A 193 -2.86 6.92 34.61
N PHE A 194 -3.06 6.97 33.28
CA PHE A 194 -2.77 5.84 32.41
C PHE A 194 -1.30 5.42 32.49
N ALA A 195 -0.37 6.37 32.65
CA ALA A 195 1.06 6.12 32.79
C ALA A 195 1.45 5.57 34.17
N LYS A 196 0.82 6.04 35.26
CA LYS A 196 1.26 5.74 36.65
C LYS A 196 0.54 4.57 37.30
N ASN A 197 -0.75 4.34 37.02
CA ASN A 197 -1.49 3.17 37.52
C ASN A 197 -2.88 3.06 36.86
N PRO A 198 -3.11 2.12 35.93
CA PRO A 198 -4.39 1.98 35.24
C PRO A 198 -5.55 1.47 36.10
N LYS A 199 -5.34 1.19 37.41
CA LYS A 199 -6.33 0.58 38.32
C LYS A 199 -6.64 1.39 39.60
N SER A 200 -6.08 2.58 39.78
CA SER A 200 -6.33 3.41 40.97
C SER A 200 -7.27 4.57 40.67
N ASP A 201 -8.26 4.79 41.54
CA ASP A 201 -9.14 5.97 41.45
C ASP A 201 -8.34 7.27 41.61
N PRO A 202 -8.60 8.29 40.78
CA PRO A 202 -7.85 9.54 40.79
C PRO A 202 -8.17 10.38 42.04
N PRO A 203 -7.18 11.06 42.64
CA PRO A 203 -7.39 11.94 43.79
C PRO A 203 -8.22 13.20 43.46
N ASN A 204 -8.36 13.57 42.17
CA ASN A 204 -9.16 14.71 41.69
C ASN A 204 -10.13 14.28 40.59
N VAL A 205 -11.30 13.77 40.98
CA VAL A 205 -12.34 13.27 40.06
C VAL A 205 -12.74 14.34 39.02
N VAL A 206 -12.91 15.60 39.43
CA VAL A 206 -13.28 16.71 38.53
C VAL A 206 -12.27 16.94 37.40
N ALA A 207 -10.98 16.81 37.68
CA ALA A 207 -9.92 17.00 36.69
C ALA A 207 -9.82 15.83 35.69
N THR A 208 -10.50 14.71 35.96
CA THR A 208 -10.62 13.57 35.05
C THR A 208 -11.93 13.56 34.25
N LEU A 209 -12.92 14.38 34.66
CA LEU A 209 -14.18 14.53 33.92
C LEU A 209 -13.94 15.10 32.52
N GLU A 210 -14.82 14.78 31.58
CA GLU A 210 -14.84 15.42 30.28
C GLU A 210 -15.37 16.86 30.39
N ARG A 211 -15.04 17.70 29.41
CA ARG A 211 -15.53 19.10 29.38
C ARG A 211 -17.06 19.20 29.54
N ARG A 212 -17.82 18.31 28.90
CA ARG A 212 -19.29 18.30 28.99
C ARG A 212 -19.78 17.95 30.40
N GLU A 213 -19.11 17.03 31.07
CA GLU A 213 -19.43 16.60 32.43
C GLU A 213 -19.09 17.72 33.42
N ARG A 214 -17.93 18.36 33.27
CA ARG A 214 -17.56 19.56 34.03
C ARG A 214 -18.60 20.66 33.90
N ILE A 215 -19.06 20.98 32.68
CA ILE A 215 -20.12 21.97 32.46
C ILE A 215 -21.43 21.57 33.17
N LYS A 216 -21.78 20.28 33.22
CA LYS A 216 -22.95 19.81 33.99
C LYS A 216 -22.75 20.03 35.48
N VAL A 217 -21.58 19.68 36.01
CA VAL A 217 -21.22 19.93 37.42
C VAL A 217 -21.28 21.43 37.72
N ASP A 218 -20.70 22.28 36.89
CA ASP A 218 -20.72 23.74 37.06
C ASP A 218 -22.14 24.31 37.06
N LYS A 219 -23.01 23.82 36.16
CA LYS A 219 -24.44 24.20 36.16
C LYS A 219 -25.14 23.79 37.45
N LEU A 220 -24.97 22.53 37.88
CA LEU A 220 -25.57 22.03 39.11
C LEU A 220 -25.06 22.80 40.34
N VAL A 221 -23.77 23.12 40.40
CA VAL A 221 -23.17 23.93 41.47
C VAL A 221 -23.73 25.35 41.46
N ASN A 222 -23.85 25.97 40.29
CA ASN A 222 -24.45 27.30 40.16
C ASN A 222 -25.94 27.29 40.55
N ASP A 223 -26.69 26.24 40.20
CA ASP A 223 -28.09 26.08 40.59
C ASP A 223 -28.23 25.95 42.12
N ILE A 224 -27.31 25.24 42.79
CA ILE A 224 -27.23 25.19 44.26
C ILE A 224 -26.91 26.57 44.83
N ALA A 225 -25.93 27.27 44.26
CA ALA A 225 -25.49 28.58 44.76
C ALA A 225 -26.53 29.69 44.54
N ALA A 226 -27.35 29.58 43.49
CA ALA A 226 -28.41 30.53 43.15
C ALA A 226 -29.69 30.35 43.98
N LYS A 227 -29.88 29.20 44.66
CA LYS A 227 -31.00 29.01 45.59
C LYS A 227 -30.79 29.86 46.86
N PRO A 228 -31.68 30.82 47.19
CA PRO A 228 -31.54 31.60 48.42
C PRO A 228 -31.67 30.68 49.64
N ARG A 229 -30.66 30.66 50.52
CA ARG A 229 -30.75 29.97 51.82
C ARG A 229 -31.83 30.67 52.66
N SER A 230 -33.07 30.19 52.60
CA SER A 230 -34.12 30.67 53.50
C SER A 230 -33.81 30.20 54.91
N SER A 231 -33.48 31.14 55.79
CA SER A 231 -33.11 30.89 57.19
C SER A 231 -34.34 30.86 58.11
N THR A 232 -35.41 30.18 57.71
CA THR A 232 -36.54 29.86 58.61
C THR A 232 -37.22 28.56 58.19
N PRO A 233 -37.32 27.55 59.08
CA PRO A 233 -38.07 26.34 58.77
C PRO A 233 -39.57 26.67 58.80
N ARG A 234 -40.26 26.50 57.65
CA ARG A 234 -41.74 26.49 57.60
C ARG A 234 -42.21 25.02 57.67
N PRO A 235 -43.11 24.66 58.60
CA PRO A 235 -43.40 23.28 58.92
C PRO A 235 -44.54 22.65 58.11
N ASP A 236 -44.79 23.04 56.85
CA ASP A 236 -45.85 22.41 56.04
C ASP A 236 -45.59 22.56 54.53
N ARG A 237 -44.84 21.61 53.93
CA ARG A 237 -44.92 21.20 52.51
C ARG A 237 -44.03 19.97 52.27
N PRO A 238 -44.56 18.83 51.77
CA PRO A 238 -43.74 17.75 51.23
C PRO A 238 -43.51 18.02 49.74
N GLU A 239 -42.54 18.86 49.41
CA GLU A 239 -41.97 18.88 48.06
C GLU A 239 -40.68 18.04 48.13
N ALA A 240 -40.72 16.87 47.50
CA ALA A 240 -39.52 16.10 47.20
C ALA A 240 -38.73 16.85 46.12
N GLU A 241 -38.03 17.92 46.51
CA GLU A 241 -36.94 18.44 45.71
C GLU A 241 -35.79 17.44 45.83
N GLU A 242 -35.47 16.73 44.74
CA GLU A 242 -34.25 15.93 44.66
C GLU A 242 -33.06 16.82 45.02
N ASP A 243 -32.27 16.40 46.02
CA ASP A 243 -31.10 17.14 46.48
C ASP A 243 -30.11 17.25 45.30
N PRO A 244 -29.80 18.46 44.79
CA PRO A 244 -28.93 18.62 43.64
C PRO A 244 -27.50 18.09 43.87
N SER A 245 -27.09 17.88 45.12
CA SER A 245 -25.82 17.22 45.47
C SER A 245 -25.80 15.74 45.06
N ILE A 246 -26.96 15.07 45.00
CA ILE A 246 -27.12 13.72 44.45
C ILE A 246 -26.84 13.75 42.93
N GLY A 247 -27.31 14.78 42.22
CA GLY A 247 -27.01 14.97 40.80
C GLY A 247 -25.52 15.21 40.51
N ILE A 248 -24.83 15.95 41.38
CA ILE A 248 -23.36 16.14 41.28
C ILE A 248 -22.64 14.81 41.54
N HIS A 249 -23.02 14.10 42.60
CA HIS A 249 -22.44 12.80 42.93
C HIS A 249 -22.66 11.79 41.80
N ASP A 250 -23.86 11.72 41.22
CA ASP A 250 -24.16 10.83 40.10
C ASP A 250 -23.34 11.18 38.85
N VAL A 251 -23.15 12.47 38.51
CA VAL A 251 -22.26 12.86 37.39
C VAL A 251 -20.79 12.50 37.68
N MET A 252 -20.36 12.54 38.94
CA MET A 252 -18.99 12.17 39.34
C MET A 252 -18.75 10.66 39.45
N THR A 253 -19.79 9.85 39.65
CA THR A 253 -19.67 8.40 39.96
C THR A 253 -20.31 7.46 38.95
N LYS A 254 -21.28 7.93 38.14
CA LYS A 254 -21.97 7.16 37.10
C LYS A 254 -21.85 7.86 35.76
N SER A 255 -20.92 7.40 34.93
CA SER A 255 -20.96 7.69 33.50
C SER A 255 -22.13 6.91 32.91
N GLY A 256 -23.23 7.57 32.53
CA GLY A 256 -24.38 6.94 31.85
C GLY A 256 -24.08 6.45 30.42
N MET A 257 -22.89 5.92 30.19
CA MET A 257 -22.35 5.47 28.91
C MET A 257 -22.58 3.98 28.74
N SER A 258 -22.76 3.52 27.49
CA SER A 258 -22.76 2.09 27.21
C SER A 258 -21.36 1.47 27.40
N GLU A 259 -21.27 0.15 27.54
CA GLU A 259 -19.97 -0.55 27.62
C GLU A 259 -19.09 -0.28 26.38
N GLU A 260 -19.70 -0.23 25.20
CA GLU A 260 -18.99 0.08 23.94
C GLU A 260 -18.42 1.50 23.93
N GLU A 261 -19.20 2.49 24.39
CA GLU A 261 -18.74 3.88 24.47
C GLU A 261 -17.60 4.04 25.50
N ALA A 262 -17.68 3.31 26.62
CA ALA A 262 -16.65 3.32 27.64
C ALA A 262 -15.32 2.71 27.13
N ASP A 263 -15.40 1.60 26.39
CA ASP A 263 -14.21 0.95 25.80
C ASP A 263 -13.58 1.82 24.72
N GLN A 264 -14.40 2.41 23.83
CA GLN A 264 -13.93 3.37 22.84
C GLN A 264 -13.20 4.55 23.51
N ARG A 265 -13.78 5.12 24.58
CA ARG A 265 -13.16 6.25 25.29
C ARG A 265 -11.84 5.86 25.96
N LYS A 266 -11.76 4.66 26.52
CA LYS A 266 -10.53 4.12 27.09
C LYS A 266 -9.46 3.95 26.01
N GLY A 267 -9.84 3.47 24.82
CA GLY A 267 -8.97 3.40 23.65
C GLY A 267 -8.43 4.78 23.25
N GLU A 268 -9.30 5.79 23.17
CA GLU A 268 -8.90 7.17 22.81
C GLU A 268 -7.88 7.76 23.80
N VAL A 269 -8.08 7.54 25.10
CA VAL A 269 -7.13 7.98 26.15
C VAL A 269 -5.81 7.23 26.04
N LYS A 270 -5.84 5.91 25.79
CA LYS A 270 -4.64 5.11 25.57
C LYS A 270 -3.86 5.62 24.36
N LEU A 271 -4.52 5.91 23.25
CA LEU A 271 -3.88 6.41 22.03
C LEU A 271 -3.21 7.78 22.26
N ALA A 272 -3.88 8.68 22.99
CA ALA A 272 -3.31 9.97 23.39
C ALA A 272 -2.10 9.81 24.33
N HIS A 273 -2.17 8.89 25.29
CA HIS A 273 -1.03 8.52 26.13
C HIS A 273 0.14 7.99 25.30
N ASP A 274 -0.11 7.04 24.42
CA ASP A 274 0.90 6.41 23.58
C ASP A 274 1.57 7.47 22.67
N LEU A 275 0.80 8.38 22.10
CA LEU A 275 1.34 9.50 21.32
C LEU A 275 2.27 10.42 22.13
N ILE A 276 1.85 10.84 23.32
CA ILE A 276 2.60 11.84 24.10
C ILE A 276 3.76 11.19 24.86
N CYS A 277 3.49 10.12 25.60
CA CYS A 277 4.46 9.51 26.49
C CYS A 277 5.42 8.57 25.76
N LYS A 278 4.92 7.75 24.81
CA LYS A 278 5.77 6.78 24.10
C LYS A 278 6.38 7.33 22.82
N VAL A 279 5.56 7.93 21.95
CA VAL A 279 6.03 8.42 20.64
C VAL A 279 6.84 9.71 20.77
N ALA A 280 6.30 10.73 21.44
CA ALA A 280 7.02 11.99 21.67
C ALA A 280 8.02 11.92 22.84
N ASN A 281 8.06 10.79 23.57
CA ASN A 281 8.96 10.56 24.70
C ASN A 281 8.88 11.66 25.78
N ILE A 282 7.66 12.11 26.10
CA ILE A 282 7.41 13.10 27.15
C ILE A 282 7.15 12.37 28.47
N ALA A 283 7.95 12.69 29.49
CA ALA A 283 7.79 12.11 30.81
C ALA A 283 6.42 12.48 31.44
N PRO A 284 5.72 11.56 32.12
CA PRO A 284 4.47 11.87 32.82
C PRO A 284 4.61 13.02 33.83
N GLU A 285 5.77 13.16 34.47
CA GLU A 285 6.08 14.25 35.39
C GLU A 285 6.05 15.63 34.72
N PHE A 286 6.39 15.68 33.42
CA PHE A 286 6.30 16.91 32.63
C PHE A 286 4.83 17.30 32.39
N LEU A 287 3.94 16.32 32.16
CA LEU A 287 2.51 16.56 32.05
C LEU A 287 1.88 16.98 33.39
N GLU A 288 2.37 16.44 34.50
CA GLU A 288 1.96 16.87 35.84
C GLU A 288 2.33 18.32 36.12
N GLU A 289 3.53 18.74 35.75
CA GLU A 289 3.92 20.14 35.90
C GLU A 289 3.06 21.04 35.01
N LEU A 290 2.77 20.63 33.77
CA LEU A 290 1.85 21.36 32.89
C LEU A 290 0.45 21.50 33.50
N ALA A 291 -0.07 20.43 34.12
CA ALA A 291 -1.36 20.47 34.80
C ALA A 291 -1.33 21.42 36.02
N LYS A 292 -0.23 21.45 36.78
CA LYS A 292 -0.06 22.37 37.92
C LYS A 292 0.07 23.81 37.46
N SER A 293 0.88 24.10 36.45
CA SER A 293 1.11 25.45 35.93
C SER A 293 -0.15 26.01 35.25
N SER A 294 -0.96 25.17 34.60
CA SER A 294 -2.31 25.54 34.15
C SER A 294 -3.22 25.97 35.29
N ASN A 295 -3.26 25.20 36.40
CA ASN A 295 -4.04 25.56 37.58
C ASN A 295 -3.52 26.85 38.27
N ARG A 296 -2.21 27.15 38.16
CA ARG A 296 -1.60 28.38 38.68
C ARG A 296 -1.75 29.58 37.75
N GLY A 297 -2.23 29.40 36.51
CA GLY A 297 -2.37 30.47 35.51
C GLY A 297 -1.05 30.95 34.89
N GLU A 298 -0.01 30.11 34.87
CA GLU A 298 1.32 30.46 34.36
C GLU A 298 1.41 30.38 32.83
N VAL A 299 0.82 31.34 32.13
CA VAL A 299 0.68 31.31 30.65
C VAL A 299 2.02 31.10 29.93
N GLY A 300 3.07 31.86 30.27
CA GLY A 300 4.36 31.75 29.58
C GLY A 300 5.07 30.41 29.81
N ASN A 301 4.92 29.81 31.00
CA ASN A 301 5.45 28.48 31.28
C ASN A 301 4.70 27.41 30.48
N ASN A 302 3.36 27.48 30.46
CA ASN A 302 2.50 26.59 29.68
C ASN A 302 2.85 26.61 28.18
N GLU A 303 3.04 27.81 27.61
CA GLU A 303 3.42 27.98 26.21
C GLU A 303 4.80 27.36 25.90
N GLY A 304 5.78 27.55 26.80
CA GLY A 304 7.11 26.95 26.67
C GLY A 304 7.08 25.41 26.73
N MET A 305 6.29 24.85 27.64
CA MET A 305 6.11 23.40 27.75
C MET A 305 5.41 22.81 26.53
N ILE A 306 4.35 23.44 26.05
CA ILE A 306 3.62 23.01 24.85
C ILE A 306 4.50 23.11 23.60
N THR A 307 5.32 24.16 23.49
CA THR A 307 6.30 24.28 22.40
C THR A 307 7.29 23.11 22.42
N THR A 308 7.70 22.67 23.60
CA THR A 308 8.59 21.51 23.77
C THR A 308 7.89 20.23 23.32
N ILE A 309 6.64 20.00 23.72
CA ILE A 309 5.84 18.84 23.31
C ILE A 309 5.65 18.83 21.79
N ASN A 310 5.29 19.97 21.18
CA ASN A 310 5.08 20.07 19.73
C ASN A 310 6.36 19.81 18.93
N LYS A 311 7.51 20.32 19.38
CA LYS A 311 8.80 20.01 18.75
C LYS A 311 9.15 18.53 18.85
N ALA A 312 8.85 17.90 19.98
CA ALA A 312 9.07 16.47 20.16
C ALA A 312 8.14 15.63 19.26
N LEU A 313 6.87 16.02 19.12
CA LEU A 313 5.91 15.38 18.22
C LEU A 313 6.35 15.51 16.75
N GLU A 314 6.72 16.70 16.30
CA GLU A 314 7.17 16.94 14.93
C GLU A 314 8.39 16.08 14.58
N LYS A 315 9.41 16.09 15.44
CA LYS A 315 10.62 15.27 15.27
C LYS A 315 10.32 13.78 15.27
N SER A 316 9.46 13.32 16.18
CA SER A 316 9.20 11.89 16.35
C SER A 316 8.33 11.37 15.23
N LEU A 317 7.24 12.06 14.88
CA LEU A 317 6.28 11.59 13.89
C LEU A 317 6.83 11.67 12.46
N ASN A 318 7.59 12.70 12.09
CA ASN A 318 8.15 12.85 10.73
C ASN A 318 7.14 12.49 9.63
N PHE A 319 5.93 13.05 9.70
CA PHE A 319 4.81 12.72 8.80
C PHE A 319 5.13 12.79 7.31
N PRO A 320 5.97 13.72 6.81
CA PRO A 320 6.24 13.81 5.37
C PRO A 320 6.86 12.53 4.79
N LYS A 321 7.53 11.70 5.62
CA LYS A 321 8.04 10.38 5.22
C LYS A 321 6.90 9.38 4.96
N TRP A 322 5.82 9.47 5.74
CA TRP A 322 4.79 8.42 5.83
C TRP A 322 3.49 8.77 5.12
N TRP A 323 3.15 10.05 5.00
CA TRP A 323 1.90 10.52 4.43
C TRP A 323 2.18 11.42 3.22
N VAL A 324 2.02 10.87 2.02
CA VAL A 324 2.41 11.57 0.77
C VAL A 324 1.38 12.63 0.37
N GLN A 325 0.13 12.49 0.82
CA GLN A 325 -0.96 13.37 0.41
C GLN A 325 -0.80 14.82 0.87
N ASP A 326 -0.16 15.03 2.03
CA ASP A 326 0.10 16.34 2.60
C ASP A 326 1.45 16.34 3.32
N SER A 327 2.46 16.91 2.66
CA SER A 327 3.83 16.99 3.19
C SER A 327 4.02 18.09 4.24
N ASP A 328 3.07 19.02 4.38
CA ASP A 328 3.14 20.11 5.36
C ASP A 328 2.26 19.85 6.59
N PHE A 329 1.64 18.66 6.64
CA PHE A 329 0.82 18.18 7.73
C PHE A 329 1.60 18.15 9.06
N LYS A 330 1.03 18.77 10.10
CA LYS A 330 1.56 18.71 11.47
C LYS A 330 0.49 18.39 12.48
N LEU A 331 0.80 17.45 13.37
CA LEU A 331 0.03 17.21 14.58
C LEU A 331 0.57 18.11 15.68
N VAL A 332 -0.30 18.93 16.27
CA VAL A 332 0.06 19.78 17.41
C VAL A 332 -0.89 19.60 18.57
N VAL A 333 -0.39 19.95 19.73
CA VAL A 333 -1.18 20.11 20.94
C VAL A 333 -1.22 21.56 21.40
N SER A 334 -2.29 21.92 22.06
CA SER A 334 -2.45 23.22 22.73
C SER A 334 -3.01 23.01 24.15
N PRO A 335 -2.63 23.87 25.10
CA PRO A 335 -3.12 23.74 26.46
C PRO A 335 -4.57 24.21 26.53
N SER A 336 -5.34 23.55 27.38
CA SER A 336 -6.62 24.01 27.94
C SER A 336 -6.51 23.90 29.47
N GLU A 337 -7.48 24.43 30.22
CA GLU A 337 -7.42 24.46 31.69
C GLU A 337 -7.13 23.08 32.30
N TYR A 338 -7.90 22.05 31.91
CA TYR A 338 -7.75 20.67 32.39
C TYR A 338 -7.36 19.68 31.28
N ASP A 339 -7.41 20.12 30.02
CA ASP A 339 -7.32 19.23 28.86
C ASP A 339 -6.07 19.54 28.02
N LEU A 340 -5.57 18.52 27.36
CA LEU A 340 -4.71 18.66 26.20
C LEU A 340 -5.59 18.62 24.96
N LYS A 341 -5.58 19.70 24.17
CA LYS A 341 -6.30 19.75 22.89
C LYS A 341 -5.38 19.31 21.77
N PHE A 342 -5.82 18.35 20.97
CA PHE A 342 -5.13 17.87 19.79
C PHE A 342 -5.71 18.55 18.55
N ALA A 343 -4.84 19.06 17.69
CA ALA A 343 -5.22 19.70 16.44
C ALA A 343 -4.28 19.29 15.29
N ILE A 344 -4.80 19.41 14.09
CA ILE A 344 -4.06 19.24 12.83
C ILE A 344 -3.84 20.61 12.22
N LEU A 345 -2.59 20.96 11.94
CA LEU A 345 -2.26 22.04 11.02
C LEU A 345 -2.08 21.44 9.64
N ASP A 346 -2.75 22.02 8.65
CA ASP A 346 -2.37 21.80 7.25
C ASP A 346 -1.36 22.86 6.78
N LYS A 347 -1.01 22.74 5.50
CA LYS A 347 -0.16 23.66 4.75
C LYS A 347 -0.55 25.14 4.84
N THR A 348 -1.82 25.48 5.09
CA THR A 348 -2.26 26.89 5.22
C THR A 348 -1.95 27.47 6.61
N GLY A 349 -1.50 26.63 7.55
CA GLY A 349 -1.34 26.99 8.96
C GLY A 349 -2.66 26.99 9.74
N THR A 350 -3.79 26.66 9.10
CA THR A 350 -5.09 26.59 9.74
C THR A 350 -5.19 25.36 10.64
N LYS A 351 -5.71 25.55 11.86
CA LYS A 351 -5.91 24.48 12.85
C LYS A 351 -7.29 23.87 12.71
N TYR A 352 -7.33 22.56 12.52
CA TYR A 352 -8.55 21.77 12.51
C TYR A 352 -8.55 20.79 13.67
N SER A 353 -9.72 20.52 14.23
CA SER A 353 -9.91 19.39 15.12
C SER A 353 -9.80 18.08 14.34
N PHE A 354 -9.48 16.99 15.04
CA PHE A 354 -9.46 15.67 14.43
C PHE A 354 -10.79 15.29 13.79
N ARG A 355 -11.91 15.66 14.42
CA ARG A 355 -13.26 15.35 13.93
C ARG A 355 -13.58 16.00 12.58
N GLU A 356 -13.01 17.16 12.30
CA GLU A 356 -13.21 17.93 11.06
C GLU A 356 -12.39 17.41 9.88
N ARG A 357 -11.52 16.41 10.08
CA ARG A 357 -10.72 15.79 9.02
C ARG A 357 -11.34 14.48 8.53
N SER A 358 -10.87 14.03 7.37
CA SER A 358 -11.36 12.81 6.73
C SER A 358 -11.20 11.59 7.65
N GLU A 359 -12.19 10.69 7.60
CA GLU A 359 -12.13 9.42 8.33
C GLU A 359 -10.85 8.64 7.99
N GLY A 360 -10.44 8.65 6.72
CA GLY A 360 -9.20 7.98 6.30
C GLY A 360 -7.95 8.50 7.03
N LEU A 361 -7.81 9.81 7.21
CA LEU A 361 -6.66 10.37 7.94
C LEU A 361 -6.66 9.96 9.42
N LYS A 362 -7.84 9.89 10.06
CA LYS A 362 -7.96 9.44 11.45
C LYS A 362 -7.50 7.99 11.61
N HIS A 363 -7.96 7.10 10.73
CA HIS A 363 -7.60 5.68 10.76
C HIS A 363 -6.11 5.47 10.47
N PHE A 364 -5.56 6.14 9.46
CA PHE A 364 -4.13 6.10 9.16
C PHE A 364 -3.29 6.56 10.36
N LEU A 365 -3.67 7.68 10.99
CA LEU A 365 -2.94 8.20 12.13
C LEU A 365 -3.02 7.25 13.33
N SER A 366 -4.18 6.63 13.58
CA SER A 366 -4.31 5.61 14.62
C SER A 366 -3.35 4.46 14.41
N TYR A 367 -3.29 3.90 13.19
CA TYR A 367 -2.30 2.88 12.81
C TYR A 367 -0.87 3.35 13.07
N TYR A 368 -0.55 4.55 12.58
CA TYR A 368 0.80 5.09 12.65
C TYR A 368 1.25 5.32 14.09
N ILE A 369 0.39 5.87 14.94
CA ILE A 369 0.70 6.08 16.36
C ILE A 369 0.89 4.75 17.07
N GLN A 370 0.01 3.77 16.86
CA GLN A 370 0.14 2.45 17.46
C GLN A 370 1.42 1.74 17.01
N TYR A 371 1.78 1.83 15.72
CA TYR A 371 3.08 1.37 15.23
C TYR A 371 4.23 2.09 15.95
N ARG A 372 4.19 3.42 16.04
CA ARG A 372 5.28 4.17 16.68
C ARG A 372 5.37 3.94 18.18
N ALA A 373 4.26 3.67 18.85
CA ALA A 373 4.19 3.38 20.28
C ALA A 373 4.42 1.90 20.63
N TYR A 374 4.44 1.02 19.62
CA TYR A 374 4.66 -0.40 19.79
C TYR A 374 6.04 -0.68 20.40
N GLU A 375 6.02 -1.50 21.44
CA GLU A 375 7.17 -2.02 22.17
C GLU A 375 7.04 -3.54 22.19
N SER A 376 8.15 -4.26 22.03
CA SER A 376 8.12 -5.71 22.02
C SER A 376 7.73 -6.26 23.39
N HIS A 377 6.87 -7.28 23.39
CA HIS A 377 6.26 -7.92 24.56
C HIS A 377 7.18 -8.94 25.24
N GLY A 378 8.42 -9.10 24.77
CA GLY A 378 9.39 -9.98 25.40
C GLY A 378 10.49 -10.45 24.46
N LYS A 379 10.93 -11.69 24.66
CA LYS A 379 11.98 -12.33 23.85
C LYS A 379 11.42 -13.14 22.68
N ASN A 380 10.14 -13.50 22.74
CA ASN A 380 9.54 -14.34 21.72
C ASN A 380 9.32 -13.53 20.44
N PRO A 381 9.42 -14.17 19.25
CA PRO A 381 8.98 -13.56 18.00
C PRO A 381 7.51 -13.12 18.08
N GLU A 382 7.13 -12.14 17.27
CA GLU A 382 5.76 -11.60 17.30
C GLU A 382 5.09 -11.65 15.92
N ILE A 383 3.77 -11.80 15.93
CA ILE A 383 2.92 -11.79 14.75
C ILE A 383 1.83 -10.73 14.94
N VAL A 384 1.71 -9.80 14.01
CA VAL A 384 0.64 -8.81 14.00
C VAL A 384 -0.44 -9.22 13.00
N LEU A 385 -1.69 -9.23 13.46
CA LEU A 385 -2.87 -9.54 12.64
C LEU A 385 -3.69 -8.27 12.39
N MET A 386 -4.10 -8.04 11.14
CA MET A 386 -4.94 -6.89 10.78
C MET A 386 -6.11 -7.31 9.88
N ASP A 387 -7.32 -6.89 10.26
CA ASP A 387 -8.57 -7.25 9.58
C ASP A 387 -9.13 -6.02 8.87
N GLU A 388 -9.08 -6.03 7.53
CA GLU A 388 -9.54 -4.92 6.68
C GLU A 388 -8.98 -3.54 7.09
N PRO A 389 -7.64 -3.41 7.20
CA PRO A 389 -7.03 -2.16 7.64
C PRO A 389 -7.18 -1.02 6.62
N ASP A 390 -7.67 -1.31 5.42
CA ASP A 390 -8.03 -0.38 4.36
C ASP A 390 -9.37 0.36 4.58
N ALA A 391 -10.17 -0.06 5.57
CA ALA A 391 -11.45 0.57 5.86
C ALA A 391 -11.31 2.10 5.99
N PHE A 392 -12.12 2.84 5.22
CA PHE A 392 -12.14 4.32 5.16
C PHE A 392 -10.90 5.00 4.54
N LEU A 393 -9.86 4.27 4.13
CA LEU A 393 -8.67 4.83 3.50
C LEU A 393 -8.85 5.01 1.99
N SER A 394 -8.43 6.16 1.46
CA SER A 394 -8.25 6.36 0.01
C SER A 394 -7.16 5.45 -0.58
N SER A 395 -7.15 5.22 -1.88
CA SER A 395 -6.14 4.39 -2.58
C SER A 395 -4.70 4.79 -2.23
N GLN A 396 -4.39 6.09 -2.23
CA GLN A 396 -3.06 6.59 -1.88
C GLN A 396 -2.72 6.40 -0.40
N ALA A 397 -3.70 6.50 0.51
CA ALA A 397 -3.49 6.27 1.94
C ALA A 397 -3.24 4.79 2.26
N GLN A 398 -3.85 3.88 1.48
CA GLN A 398 -3.58 2.45 1.58
C GLN A 398 -2.15 2.11 1.12
N GLN A 399 -1.65 2.78 0.08
CA GLN A 399 -0.25 2.66 -0.33
C GLN A 399 0.73 3.18 0.74
N ASP A 400 0.38 4.28 1.40
CA ASP A 400 1.14 4.77 2.55
C ASP A 400 1.11 3.79 3.74
N LEU A 401 0.03 3.03 3.91
CA LEU A 401 -0.08 2.00 4.94
C LEU A 401 0.85 0.80 4.68
N LEU A 402 1.10 0.40 3.43
CA LEU A 402 2.07 -0.66 3.10
C LEU A 402 3.48 -0.35 3.63
N LYS A 403 3.88 0.93 3.66
CA LYS A 403 5.15 1.36 4.27
C LYS A 403 5.21 1.03 5.76
N ILE A 404 4.10 1.17 6.47
CA ILE A 404 4.01 0.84 7.90
C ILE A 404 4.16 -0.68 8.10
N PHE A 405 3.57 -1.49 7.22
CA PHE A 405 3.69 -2.96 7.27
C PHE A 405 5.14 -3.41 7.03
N GLU A 406 5.80 -2.83 6.03
CA GLU A 406 7.23 -3.01 5.77
C GLU A 406 8.09 -2.66 6.99
N ALA A 407 7.77 -1.55 7.66
CA ALA A 407 8.54 -1.10 8.81
C ALA A 407 8.33 -1.97 10.07
N PHE A 408 7.16 -2.63 10.22
CA PHE A 408 6.96 -3.70 11.19
C PHE A 408 7.80 -4.94 10.84
N SER A 409 7.71 -5.39 9.58
CA SER A 409 8.38 -6.57 9.07
C SER A 409 9.89 -6.51 9.23
N LYS A 410 10.51 -5.38 8.84
CA LYS A 410 11.97 -5.19 8.88
C LYS A 410 12.52 -4.89 10.28
N GLY A 411 11.68 -4.51 11.24
CA GLY A 411 12.13 -4.10 12.57
C GLY A 411 12.88 -2.77 12.56
N GLU A 412 12.34 -1.73 11.90
CA GLU A 412 12.98 -0.41 11.88
C GLU A 412 13.18 0.18 13.29
N ASN A 413 14.21 1.03 13.45
CA ASN A 413 14.53 1.74 14.70
C ASN A 413 14.93 0.84 15.87
N GLY A 414 15.63 -0.27 15.59
CA GLY A 414 16.20 -1.16 16.61
C GLY A 414 15.18 -2.13 17.23
N ARG A 415 14.03 -2.32 16.58
CA ARG A 415 12.98 -3.24 17.01
C ARG A 415 13.21 -4.64 16.43
N PRO A 416 12.77 -5.70 17.10
CA PRO A 416 12.75 -7.01 16.48
C PRO A 416 11.76 -7.02 15.29
N PRO A 417 12.07 -7.74 14.19
CA PRO A 417 11.14 -8.04 13.11
C PRO A 417 9.83 -8.65 13.61
N VAL A 418 8.70 -8.17 13.10
CA VAL A 418 7.35 -8.70 13.40
C VAL A 418 6.74 -9.26 12.13
N GLN A 419 6.25 -10.51 12.17
CA GLN A 419 5.56 -11.08 11.01
C GLN A 419 4.18 -10.43 10.85
N VAL A 420 3.89 -9.89 9.67
CA VAL A 420 2.64 -9.19 9.39
C VAL A 420 1.70 -10.10 8.61
N ILE A 421 0.48 -10.31 9.10
CA ILE A 421 -0.56 -11.03 8.36
C ILE A 421 -1.81 -10.19 8.35
N TYR A 422 -2.28 -9.81 7.17
CA TYR A 422 -3.50 -9.01 7.05
C TYR A 422 -4.42 -9.53 5.96
N VAL A 423 -5.69 -9.22 6.11
CA VAL A 423 -6.70 -9.50 5.09
C VAL A 423 -7.26 -8.21 4.53
N THR A 424 -7.54 -8.19 3.23
CA THR A 424 -8.11 -7.02 2.57
C THR A 424 -8.99 -7.40 1.40
N HIS A 425 -9.93 -6.50 1.08
CA HIS A 425 -10.69 -6.48 -0.15
C HIS A 425 -10.17 -5.45 -1.14
N SER A 426 -9.21 -4.64 -0.73
CA SER A 426 -8.72 -3.56 -1.56
C SER A 426 -7.50 -3.99 -2.37
N PRO A 427 -7.56 -3.82 -3.70
CA PRO A 427 -6.41 -4.03 -4.57
C PRO A 427 -5.34 -2.94 -4.42
N PHE A 428 -5.65 -1.81 -3.78
CA PHE A 428 -4.65 -0.77 -3.46
C PHE A 428 -3.92 -1.03 -2.14
N LEU A 429 -4.29 -2.07 -1.39
CA LEU A 429 -3.51 -2.56 -0.26
C LEU A 429 -2.85 -3.91 -0.60
N LEU A 430 -2.68 -4.19 -1.90
CA LEU A 430 -1.82 -5.26 -2.39
C LEU A 430 -0.45 -4.68 -2.70
N ASP A 431 0.59 -5.36 -2.23
CA ASP A 431 1.95 -5.08 -2.64
C ASP A 431 2.26 -5.83 -3.94
N LYS A 432 2.07 -5.15 -5.06
CA LYS A 432 2.29 -5.67 -6.41
C LYS A 432 3.77 -5.92 -6.71
N ASN A 433 4.68 -5.34 -5.92
CA ASN A 433 6.10 -5.63 -6.06
C ASN A 433 6.47 -7.02 -5.51
N HIS A 434 5.64 -7.58 -4.61
CA HIS A 434 5.87 -8.83 -3.91
C HIS A 434 4.69 -9.81 -4.06
N PRO A 435 4.41 -10.31 -5.28
CA PRO A 435 3.29 -11.23 -5.55
C PRO A 435 3.37 -12.54 -4.75
N GLU A 436 4.57 -13.00 -4.40
CA GLU A 436 4.84 -14.17 -3.57
C GLU A 436 4.29 -14.06 -2.13
N ARG A 437 3.94 -12.85 -1.69
CA ARG A 437 3.33 -12.57 -0.38
C ARG A 437 1.80 -12.64 -0.40
N ILE A 438 1.19 -12.73 -1.58
CA ILE A 438 -0.26 -12.67 -1.77
C ILE A 438 -0.86 -14.09 -1.74
N ARG A 439 -1.93 -14.27 -0.96
CA ARG A 439 -2.73 -15.51 -0.89
C ARG A 439 -4.17 -15.21 -1.28
N VAL A 440 -4.68 -15.91 -2.28
CA VAL A 440 -6.07 -15.76 -2.72
C VAL A 440 -6.92 -16.88 -2.12
N VAL A 441 -8.01 -16.50 -1.46
CA VAL A 441 -9.00 -17.42 -0.90
C VAL A 441 -10.37 -17.18 -1.54
N ASP A 442 -11.07 -18.26 -1.83
CA ASP A 442 -12.37 -18.23 -2.49
C ASP A 442 -13.42 -19.04 -1.70
N LYS A 443 -14.69 -18.77 -1.95
CA LYS A 443 -15.82 -19.52 -1.39
C LYS A 443 -16.16 -20.66 -2.34
N GLY A 444 -15.94 -21.89 -1.89
CA GLY A 444 -16.36 -23.09 -2.60
C GLY A 444 -17.88 -23.20 -2.75
N VAL A 445 -18.29 -24.13 -3.59
CA VAL A 445 -19.69 -24.45 -3.89
C VAL A 445 -20.23 -25.34 -2.77
N GLU A 446 -21.51 -25.16 -2.41
CA GLU A 446 -22.20 -25.98 -1.40
C GLU A 446 -21.45 -26.13 -0.06
N ASP A 447 -20.96 -27.33 0.26
CA ASP A 447 -20.36 -27.70 1.54
C ASP A 447 -18.83 -27.62 1.54
N GLU A 448 -18.24 -27.18 0.43
CA GLU A 448 -16.78 -27.13 0.23
C GLU A 448 -16.10 -26.10 1.14
N GLY A 449 -16.83 -25.04 1.50
CA GLY A 449 -16.32 -23.97 2.36
C GLY A 449 -15.19 -23.16 1.71
N THR A 450 -14.33 -22.57 2.52
CA THR A 450 -13.20 -21.75 2.04
C THR A 450 -12.14 -22.60 1.31
N ARG A 451 -11.72 -22.14 0.13
CA ARG A 451 -10.67 -22.71 -0.72
C ARG A 451 -9.51 -21.75 -0.90
N VAL A 452 -8.33 -22.30 -1.15
CA VAL A 452 -7.13 -21.53 -1.46
C VAL A 452 -6.82 -21.73 -2.93
N VAL A 453 -6.68 -20.63 -3.66
CA VAL A 453 -6.28 -20.68 -5.07
C VAL A 453 -4.77 -20.89 -5.12
N LYS A 454 -4.35 -21.95 -5.81
CA LYS A 454 -2.93 -22.27 -6.01
C LYS A 454 -2.34 -21.44 -7.15
N ASP A 455 -1.03 -21.23 -7.12
CA ASP A 455 -0.24 -20.64 -8.22
C ASP A 455 -0.63 -19.19 -8.59
N VAL A 456 -0.83 -18.34 -7.58
CA VAL A 456 -1.11 -16.90 -7.77
C VAL A 456 0.15 -16.14 -8.23
N ASP A 457 1.31 -16.59 -7.78
CA ASP A 457 2.64 -16.09 -8.12
C ASP A 457 3.02 -16.40 -9.58
N GLN A 458 2.70 -17.59 -10.07
CA GLN A 458 3.03 -18.03 -11.44
C GLN A 458 2.05 -17.51 -12.50
N ASN A 459 0.80 -17.22 -12.14
CA ASN A 459 -0.23 -16.81 -13.09
C ASN A 459 -0.40 -15.28 -13.21
N HIS A 460 0.61 -14.48 -12.83
CA HIS A 460 0.66 -13.03 -13.00
C HIS A 460 -0.71 -12.32 -12.92
N TYR A 461 -1.29 -12.28 -11.72
CA TYR A 461 -2.52 -11.55 -11.40
C TYR A 461 -3.85 -12.10 -11.94
N GLU A 462 -3.88 -13.13 -12.80
CA GLU A 462 -5.16 -13.70 -13.28
C GLU A 462 -6.10 -14.17 -12.15
N PRO A 463 -5.61 -14.89 -11.12
CA PRO A 463 -6.44 -15.24 -9.97
C PRO A 463 -7.01 -14.02 -9.22
N LEU A 464 -6.29 -12.89 -9.24
CA LEU A 464 -6.75 -11.63 -8.66
C LEU A 464 -7.85 -11.01 -9.53
N ARG A 465 -7.80 -11.13 -10.87
CA ARG A 465 -8.88 -10.68 -11.77
C ARG A 465 -10.20 -11.40 -11.48
N SER A 466 -10.16 -12.71 -11.23
CA SER A 466 -11.33 -13.50 -10.86
C SER A 466 -11.86 -13.15 -9.47
N ALA A 467 -10.97 -12.87 -8.51
CA ALA A 467 -11.34 -12.54 -7.13
C ALA A 467 -11.89 -11.10 -6.95
N PHE A 468 -11.42 -10.13 -7.75
CA PHE A 468 -11.81 -8.72 -7.66
C PHE A 468 -12.72 -8.24 -8.81
N GLY A 469 -13.01 -9.10 -9.78
CA GLY A 469 -13.62 -8.72 -11.05
C GLY A 469 -12.64 -7.96 -11.95
N ALA A 470 -12.99 -7.77 -13.23
CA ALA A 470 -12.16 -7.12 -14.25
C ALA A 470 -11.79 -5.64 -13.98
N PHE A 471 -12.04 -5.09 -12.78
CA PHE A 471 -12.24 -3.66 -12.59
C PHE A 471 -11.17 -2.88 -11.85
N VAL A 472 -10.10 -3.49 -11.31
CA VAL A 472 -9.23 -2.72 -10.38
C VAL A 472 -7.72 -2.86 -10.55
N GLY A 473 -7.23 -3.83 -11.31
CA GLY A 473 -5.79 -3.98 -11.59
C GLY A 473 -5.30 -3.30 -12.87
N GLU A 474 -6.19 -3.12 -13.85
CA GLU A 474 -5.83 -2.87 -15.27
C GLU A 474 -6.66 -1.74 -15.92
N THR A 475 -7.47 -1.00 -15.15
CA THR A 475 -8.32 0.04 -15.73
C THR A 475 -7.50 1.31 -16.00
N THR A 476 -7.64 1.84 -17.21
CA THR A 476 -7.07 3.13 -17.67
C THR A 476 -7.47 4.34 -16.83
N PHE A 477 -8.40 4.19 -15.88
CA PHE A 477 -9.00 5.28 -15.12
C PHE A 477 -8.56 5.36 -13.66
N ILE A 478 -7.93 4.33 -13.10
CA ILE A 478 -7.79 4.16 -11.63
C ILE A 478 -6.31 4.12 -11.17
N GLY A 479 -5.35 4.10 -12.09
CA GLY A 479 -3.91 4.04 -11.78
C GLY A 479 -3.29 5.34 -11.29
N ASN A 480 -2.27 5.22 -10.40
CA ASN A 480 -1.43 6.34 -9.96
C ASN A 480 -0.60 6.95 -11.12
N CYS A 481 -0.22 6.10 -12.07
CA CYS A 481 0.37 6.46 -13.35
C CYS A 481 0.19 5.27 -14.30
N ASN A 482 -0.34 5.50 -15.49
CA ASN A 482 -0.59 4.46 -16.48
C ASN A 482 0.60 4.38 -17.45
N LEU A 483 1.29 3.23 -17.46
CA LEU A 483 2.25 2.88 -18.50
C LEU A 483 1.50 2.04 -19.56
N MET A 484 1.11 2.65 -20.67
CA MET A 484 0.46 1.90 -21.75
C MET A 484 1.51 1.26 -22.65
N VAL A 485 1.31 -0.02 -22.95
CA VAL A 485 2.19 -0.87 -23.75
C VAL A 485 1.38 -1.54 -24.86
N GLU A 486 2.03 -1.99 -25.93
CA GLU A 486 1.33 -2.55 -27.08
C GLU A 486 0.54 -3.81 -26.73
N GLY A 487 1.09 -4.77 -25.98
CA GLY A 487 0.45 -6.06 -25.72
C GLY A 487 0.65 -6.62 -24.32
N LEU A 488 0.08 -7.82 -24.12
CA LEU A 488 0.20 -8.58 -22.87
C LEU A 488 1.62 -9.09 -22.63
N ALA A 489 2.38 -9.34 -23.70
CA ALA A 489 3.77 -9.77 -23.61
C ALA A 489 4.62 -8.72 -22.88
N GLU A 490 4.53 -7.45 -23.28
CA GLU A 490 5.27 -6.37 -22.62
C GLU A 490 4.85 -6.19 -21.16
N GLN A 491 3.56 -6.31 -20.86
CA GLN A 491 3.07 -6.24 -19.49
C GLN A 491 3.71 -7.32 -18.60
N ILE A 492 3.73 -8.57 -19.07
CA ILE A 492 4.32 -9.71 -18.35
C ILE A 492 5.83 -9.51 -18.21
N LEU A 493 6.52 -9.10 -19.28
CA LEU A 493 7.96 -8.92 -19.28
C LEU A 493 8.40 -7.82 -18.31
N ILE A 494 7.75 -6.65 -18.36
CA ILE A 494 8.05 -5.50 -17.49
C ILE A 494 7.74 -5.83 -16.04
N ALA A 495 6.56 -6.40 -15.74
CA ALA A 495 6.19 -6.76 -14.38
C ALA A 495 7.14 -7.84 -13.82
N GLY A 496 7.39 -8.90 -14.60
CA GLY A 496 8.27 -10.00 -14.21
C GLY A 496 9.72 -9.54 -13.99
N ALA A 497 10.26 -8.69 -14.87
CA ALA A 497 11.61 -8.14 -14.70
C ALA A 497 11.69 -7.18 -13.50
N ALA A 498 10.66 -6.38 -13.23
CA ALA A 498 10.62 -5.51 -12.06
C ALA A 498 10.60 -6.30 -10.75
N THR A 499 9.77 -7.35 -10.65
CA THR A 499 9.75 -8.26 -9.49
C THR A 499 11.09 -8.99 -9.34
N TYR A 500 11.67 -9.49 -10.43
CA TYR A 500 12.97 -10.16 -10.42
C TYR A 500 14.09 -9.25 -9.92
N LEU A 501 14.19 -8.01 -10.44
CA LEU A 501 15.21 -7.07 -9.97
C LEU A 501 15.03 -6.72 -8.49
N ARG A 502 13.78 -6.65 -7.99
CA ARG A 502 13.48 -6.39 -6.58
C ARG A 502 13.80 -7.54 -5.65
N SER A 503 13.84 -8.79 -6.12
CA SER A 503 14.33 -9.90 -5.30
C SER A 503 15.85 -9.83 -5.05
N GLY A 504 16.57 -9.03 -5.85
CA GLY A 504 17.97 -8.66 -5.62
C GLY A 504 18.13 -7.39 -4.78
N ASP A 505 19.39 -7.01 -4.51
CA ASP A 505 19.76 -5.76 -3.82
C ASP A 505 19.90 -4.61 -4.83
N VAL A 506 18.76 -4.19 -5.40
CA VAL A 506 18.69 -3.13 -6.42
C VAL A 506 18.03 -1.88 -5.82
N SER A 507 18.55 -0.71 -6.15
CA SER A 507 17.96 0.54 -5.66
C SER A 507 16.58 0.81 -6.28
N ASP A 508 15.68 1.47 -5.55
CA ASP A 508 14.31 1.75 -6.03
C ASP A 508 14.27 2.51 -7.37
N GLY A 509 15.30 3.30 -7.68
CA GLY A 509 15.40 4.05 -8.94
C GLY A 509 15.78 3.20 -10.16
N GLU A 510 16.38 2.02 -9.94
CA GLU A 510 16.82 1.07 -10.95
C GLU A 510 15.78 -0.03 -11.23
N THR A 511 14.62 0.03 -10.57
CA THR A 511 13.49 -0.90 -10.78
C THR A 511 12.18 -0.13 -10.90
N LEU A 512 11.09 -0.83 -11.23
CA LEU A 512 9.77 -0.23 -11.46
C LEU A 512 8.85 -0.50 -10.29
N ASP A 513 8.28 0.55 -9.69
CA ASP A 513 7.32 0.39 -8.57
C ASP A 513 5.92 0.10 -9.11
N LEU A 514 5.56 -1.19 -9.08
CA LEU A 514 4.28 -1.70 -9.57
C LEU A 514 3.10 -1.26 -8.70
N ASN A 515 3.35 -0.74 -7.49
CA ASN A 515 2.32 -0.11 -6.66
C ASN A 515 1.97 1.31 -7.14
N HIS A 516 2.91 1.99 -7.79
CA HIS A 516 2.75 3.36 -8.30
C HIS A 516 2.60 3.45 -9.82
N ILE A 517 2.80 2.35 -10.55
CA ILE A 517 2.61 2.25 -11.99
C ILE A 517 1.64 1.10 -12.31
N THR A 518 0.61 1.41 -13.08
CA THR A 518 -0.28 0.42 -13.67
C THR A 518 0.15 0.21 -15.12
N ILE A 519 0.58 -1.01 -15.47
CA ILE A 519 0.96 -1.36 -16.84
C ILE A 519 -0.30 -1.81 -17.58
N ILE A 520 -0.64 -1.13 -18.68
CA ILE A 520 -1.89 -1.32 -19.42
C ILE A 520 -1.58 -1.82 -20.84
N PRO A 521 -1.92 -3.08 -21.17
CA PRO A 521 -1.81 -3.59 -22.52
C PRO A 521 -2.91 -3.00 -23.42
N THR A 522 -2.58 -2.59 -24.65
CA THR A 522 -3.53 -1.93 -25.56
C THR A 522 -4.00 -2.79 -26.72
N GLU A 523 -3.65 -4.08 -26.77
CA GLU A 523 -3.97 -4.98 -27.90
C GLU A 523 -3.50 -4.42 -29.26
N GLY A 524 -2.28 -3.90 -29.29
CA GLY A 524 -1.57 -3.37 -30.45
C GLY A 524 -1.43 -1.84 -30.45
N ALA A 525 -0.42 -1.35 -31.18
CA ALA A 525 -0.11 0.08 -31.28
C ALA A 525 -1.26 0.91 -31.86
N SER A 526 -2.09 0.32 -32.73
CA SER A 526 -3.19 1.02 -33.41
C SER A 526 -4.31 1.48 -32.47
N HIS A 527 -4.49 0.80 -31.33
CA HIS A 527 -5.51 1.12 -30.33
C HIS A 527 -5.04 2.13 -29.27
N ILE A 528 -3.72 2.36 -29.14
CA ILE A 528 -3.12 3.29 -28.17
C ILE A 528 -3.79 4.69 -28.23
N PRO A 529 -3.94 5.34 -29.40
CA PRO A 529 -4.53 6.68 -29.45
C PRO A 529 -5.94 6.73 -28.85
N TYR A 530 -6.76 5.69 -29.08
CA TYR A 530 -8.10 5.62 -28.54
C TYR A 530 -8.10 5.45 -27.01
N LEU A 531 -7.25 4.57 -26.47
CA LEU A 531 -7.14 4.38 -25.01
C LEU A 531 -6.57 5.61 -24.30
N VAL A 532 -5.61 6.31 -24.92
CA VAL A 532 -5.12 7.60 -24.42
C VAL A 532 -6.24 8.63 -24.42
N TYR A 533 -7.02 8.70 -25.49
CA TYR A 533 -8.20 9.56 -25.54
C TYR A 533 -9.20 9.23 -24.43
N LEU A 534 -9.49 7.95 -24.16
CA LEU A 534 -10.39 7.58 -23.07
C LEU A 534 -9.81 7.94 -21.70
N ALA A 535 -8.54 7.64 -21.45
CA ALA A 535 -7.87 7.95 -20.18
C ALA A 535 -7.81 9.47 -19.93
N ARG A 536 -7.64 10.28 -20.99
CA ARG A 536 -7.45 11.73 -20.88
C ARG A 536 -8.67 12.57 -21.28
N GLY A 537 -9.77 11.96 -21.72
CA GLY A 537 -10.75 12.64 -22.58
C GLY A 537 -11.86 13.41 -21.87
N GLN A 538 -12.17 13.14 -20.59
CA GLN A 538 -13.45 13.59 -20.01
C GLN A 538 -13.42 13.99 -18.52
N GLY A 539 -12.24 14.26 -17.93
CA GLY A 539 -12.13 14.56 -16.49
C GLY A 539 -11.31 15.81 -16.16
N ILE A 540 -11.59 16.43 -15.01
CA ILE A 540 -10.74 17.46 -14.37
C ILE A 540 -9.45 16.81 -13.85
N ASP A 541 -9.54 15.57 -13.35
CA ASP A 541 -8.41 14.75 -12.92
C ASP A 541 -8.01 13.76 -14.01
N LEU A 542 -6.98 14.09 -14.79
CA LEU A 542 -6.39 13.20 -15.78
C LEU A 542 -5.33 12.33 -15.10
N PRO A 543 -5.36 10.99 -15.20
CA PRO A 543 -4.25 10.17 -14.70
C PRO A 543 -2.97 10.48 -15.50
N PRO A 544 -1.77 10.44 -14.88
CA PRO A 544 -0.52 10.51 -15.63
C PRO A 544 -0.44 9.33 -16.60
N VAL A 545 -0.07 9.59 -17.86
CA VAL A 545 0.06 8.57 -18.91
C VAL A 545 1.47 8.63 -19.50
N ILE A 546 2.10 7.46 -19.60
CA ILE A 546 3.36 7.22 -20.31
C ILE A 546 3.08 6.15 -21.36
N LEU A 547 3.67 6.29 -22.54
CA LEU A 547 3.62 5.27 -23.58
C LEU A 547 4.99 4.63 -23.76
N LEU A 548 5.04 3.30 -23.77
CA LEU A 548 6.18 2.54 -24.23
C LEU A 548 5.78 1.78 -25.49
N MET A 549 6.43 2.08 -26.61
CA MET A 549 6.09 1.52 -27.92
C MET A 549 7.32 0.95 -28.61
N GLY A 550 7.08 -0.03 -29.47
CA GLY A 550 8.05 -0.46 -30.46
C GLY A 550 8.32 0.63 -31.49
N SER A 551 9.42 0.44 -32.21
CA SER A 551 9.90 1.36 -33.25
C SER A 551 9.54 0.89 -34.66
N ASP A 552 8.50 0.05 -34.78
CA ASP A 552 7.99 -0.42 -36.07
C ASP A 552 7.10 0.61 -36.78
N GLN A 553 6.58 0.24 -37.96
CA GLN A 553 5.70 1.12 -38.72
C GLN A 553 4.38 1.42 -37.99
N GLU A 554 3.89 0.51 -37.15
CA GLU A 554 2.62 0.71 -36.43
C GLU A 554 2.81 1.66 -35.25
N GLY A 555 3.87 1.50 -34.46
CA GLY A 555 4.26 2.40 -33.39
C GLY A 555 4.50 3.83 -33.89
N ASN A 556 5.18 3.98 -35.03
CA ASN A 556 5.39 5.29 -35.65
C ASN A 556 4.08 5.95 -36.12
N LYS A 557 3.15 5.17 -36.70
CA LYS A 557 1.81 5.67 -37.07
C LYS A 557 0.99 6.07 -35.84
N ALA A 558 1.07 5.29 -34.76
CA ALA A 558 0.39 5.59 -33.50
C ALA A 558 0.92 6.90 -32.89
N LYS A 559 2.24 7.08 -32.83
CA LYS A 559 2.91 8.32 -32.41
C LYS A 559 2.45 9.52 -33.22
N GLN A 560 2.38 9.38 -34.55
CA GLN A 560 1.89 10.45 -35.42
C GLN A 560 0.44 10.82 -35.12
N ARG A 561 -0.45 9.84 -34.96
CA ARG A 561 -1.88 10.09 -34.62
C ARG A 561 -2.05 10.78 -33.27
N LEU A 562 -1.25 10.41 -32.27
CA LEU A 562 -1.26 11.05 -30.95
C LEU A 562 -0.88 12.54 -31.05
N LYS A 563 0.09 12.85 -31.90
CA LYS A 563 0.55 14.22 -32.17
C LYS A 563 -0.48 15.04 -32.94
N GLU A 564 -1.02 14.48 -34.03
CA GLU A 564 -2.02 15.15 -34.88
C GLU A 564 -3.32 15.49 -34.14
N ASN A 565 -3.72 14.65 -33.18
CA ASN A 565 -4.93 14.84 -32.40
C ASN A 565 -4.66 15.50 -31.02
N GLU A 566 -3.43 15.97 -30.77
CA GLU A 566 -2.99 16.57 -29.50
C GLU A 566 -3.32 15.73 -28.24
N LEU A 567 -3.36 14.40 -28.38
CA LEU A 567 -3.81 13.48 -27.33
C LEU A 567 -2.76 13.27 -26.24
N LEU A 568 -1.47 13.41 -26.56
CA LEU A 568 -0.37 13.29 -25.61
C LEU A 568 0.86 14.05 -26.11
N ASN A 569 1.58 14.71 -25.19
CA ASN A 569 2.84 15.38 -25.52
C ASN A 569 3.92 14.32 -25.84
N GLU A 570 4.73 14.58 -26.87
CA GLU A 570 5.81 13.69 -27.33
C GLU A 570 6.81 13.35 -26.22
N LYS A 571 7.01 14.24 -25.23
CA LYS A 571 7.88 13.98 -24.07
C LYS A 571 7.41 12.86 -23.13
N PHE A 572 6.20 12.32 -23.34
CA PHE A 572 5.65 11.17 -22.61
C PHE A 572 5.58 9.90 -23.46
N ILE A 573 6.11 9.95 -24.68
CA ILE A 573 6.16 8.84 -25.62
C ILE A 573 7.60 8.34 -25.66
N LEU A 574 7.82 7.10 -25.21
CA LEU A 574 9.12 6.44 -25.23
C LEU A 574 9.08 5.32 -26.29
N GLN A 575 9.89 5.46 -27.34
CA GLN A 575 10.12 4.35 -28.28
C GLN A 575 11.40 3.61 -27.87
N ILE A 576 11.40 2.27 -27.97
CA ILE A 576 12.53 1.44 -27.52
C ILE A 576 13.85 1.83 -28.23
N SER A 577 13.80 2.23 -29.51
CA SER A 577 14.99 2.69 -30.25
C SER A 577 15.61 3.97 -29.69
N ASP A 578 14.83 4.83 -29.03
CA ASP A 578 15.30 6.14 -28.53
C ASP A 578 16.32 5.98 -27.39
N ILE A 579 16.33 4.81 -26.75
CA ILE A 579 17.18 4.47 -25.59
C ILE A 579 18.18 3.35 -25.90
N ARG A 580 18.49 3.14 -27.20
CA ARG A 580 19.41 2.10 -27.70
C ARG A 580 20.78 2.11 -27.01
N SER A 581 21.32 3.29 -26.70
CA SER A 581 22.69 3.46 -26.20
C SER A 581 22.92 2.86 -24.81
N GLY A 582 21.87 2.58 -24.04
CA GLY A 582 21.99 1.97 -22.71
C GLY A 582 21.83 0.45 -22.68
N PHE A 583 21.56 -0.20 -23.82
CA PHE A 583 21.32 -1.64 -23.89
C PHE A 583 22.54 -2.41 -24.38
N THR A 584 22.70 -3.62 -23.85
CA THR A 584 23.66 -4.65 -24.26
C THR A 584 22.91 -5.76 -24.98
N PHE A 585 23.04 -5.84 -26.30
CA PHE A 585 22.39 -6.84 -27.14
C PHE A 585 23.22 -7.10 -28.41
N ASP A 586 22.85 -8.11 -29.19
CA ASP A 586 23.52 -8.42 -30.45
C ASP A 586 23.32 -7.28 -31.46
N GLU A 587 24.40 -6.66 -31.95
CA GLU A 587 24.32 -5.49 -32.85
C GLU A 587 23.57 -5.78 -34.17
N THR A 588 23.41 -7.05 -34.53
CA THR A 588 22.60 -7.46 -35.69
C THR A 588 21.10 -7.20 -35.51
N ILE A 589 20.64 -7.00 -34.26
CA ILE A 589 19.24 -6.73 -33.93
C ILE A 589 18.90 -5.26 -34.20
N GLN A 590 17.81 -5.04 -34.93
CA GLN A 590 17.35 -3.68 -35.29
C GLN A 590 16.74 -2.92 -34.11
N LEU A 591 16.48 -3.60 -32.99
CA LEU A 591 15.88 -3.07 -31.77
C LEU A 591 14.53 -2.39 -32.06
N ILE A 592 13.55 -3.22 -32.40
CA ILE A 592 12.22 -2.78 -32.84
C ILE A 592 11.20 -3.04 -31.74
N LYS A 593 11.26 -4.20 -31.09
CA LYS A 593 10.33 -4.61 -30.04
C LYS A 593 11.03 -4.73 -28.68
N LEU A 594 10.24 -4.86 -27.62
CA LEU A 594 10.79 -4.89 -26.26
C LEU A 594 11.62 -6.16 -26.03
N GLU A 595 11.19 -7.30 -26.55
CA GLU A 595 11.89 -8.59 -26.40
C GLU A 595 13.27 -8.63 -27.09
N ASP A 596 13.54 -7.68 -27.99
CA ASP A 596 14.85 -7.53 -28.64
C ASP A 596 15.97 -7.12 -27.66
N ILE A 597 15.64 -6.58 -26.48
CA ILE A 597 16.64 -6.27 -25.43
C ILE A 597 17.01 -7.49 -24.59
N ILE A 598 16.36 -8.63 -24.78
CA ILE A 598 16.62 -9.84 -24.00
C ILE A 598 17.83 -10.56 -24.60
N PRO A 599 18.84 -10.93 -23.80
CA PRO A 599 19.98 -11.68 -24.28
C PRO A 599 19.57 -12.99 -24.97
N LEU A 600 20.05 -13.21 -26.20
CA LEU A 600 19.68 -14.35 -27.03
C LEU A 600 19.78 -15.72 -26.35
N PRO A 601 20.80 -16.02 -25.51
CA PRO A 601 20.87 -17.32 -24.84
C PRO A 601 19.72 -17.56 -23.84
N ILE A 602 19.15 -16.48 -23.28
CA ILE A 602 17.94 -16.57 -22.44
C ILE A 602 16.73 -16.90 -23.32
N CYS A 603 16.60 -16.23 -24.48
CA CYS A 603 15.54 -16.50 -25.44
C CYS A 603 15.56 -17.95 -25.94
N VAL A 604 16.73 -18.51 -26.23
CA VAL A 604 16.89 -19.93 -26.61
C VAL A 604 16.33 -20.86 -25.54
N LYS A 605 16.77 -20.68 -24.28
CA LYS A 605 16.31 -21.52 -23.16
C LYS A 605 14.82 -21.38 -22.90
N ALA A 606 14.28 -20.16 -23.02
CA ALA A 606 12.85 -19.91 -22.89
C ALA A 606 12.05 -20.63 -23.99
N ALA A 607 12.52 -20.58 -25.23
CA ALA A 607 11.91 -21.28 -26.36
C ALA A 607 11.99 -22.82 -26.20
N GLN A 608 13.13 -23.35 -25.76
CA GLN A 608 13.28 -24.78 -25.44
C GLN A 608 12.29 -25.21 -24.33
N ARG A 609 12.19 -24.41 -23.26
CA ARG A 609 11.25 -24.67 -22.17
C ARG A 609 9.79 -24.64 -22.62
N TYR A 610 9.44 -23.70 -23.50
CA TYR A 610 8.10 -23.65 -24.11
C TYR A 610 7.84 -24.92 -24.93
N ALA A 611 8.76 -25.29 -25.83
CA ALA A 611 8.64 -26.48 -26.65
C ALA A 611 8.50 -27.75 -25.81
N GLU A 612 9.31 -27.91 -24.76
CA GLU A 612 9.25 -29.06 -23.85
C GLU A 612 7.94 -29.10 -23.06
N LYS A 613 7.54 -28.00 -22.42
CA LYS A 613 6.41 -28.00 -21.49
C LYS A 613 5.05 -27.90 -22.17
N ILE A 614 4.94 -27.12 -23.24
CA ILE A 614 3.67 -26.80 -23.90
C ILE A 614 3.44 -27.73 -25.09
N CYS A 615 4.45 -27.91 -25.93
CA CYS A 615 4.34 -28.76 -27.11
C CYS A 615 4.71 -30.23 -26.83
N SER A 616 5.26 -30.55 -25.64
CA SER A 616 5.81 -31.89 -25.34
C SER A 616 6.90 -32.33 -26.31
N ALA A 617 7.68 -31.37 -26.82
CA ALA A 617 8.67 -31.60 -27.87
C ALA A 617 9.75 -32.60 -27.45
N SER A 618 10.16 -33.41 -28.41
CA SER A 618 11.23 -34.41 -28.24
C SER A 618 12.60 -33.76 -28.03
N LYS A 619 13.52 -34.50 -27.40
CA LYS A 619 14.88 -34.00 -27.14
C LYS A 619 15.63 -33.63 -28.42
N ASP A 620 15.40 -34.35 -29.51
CA ASP A 620 16.01 -34.07 -30.81
C ASP A 620 15.59 -32.69 -31.35
N ILE A 621 14.34 -32.28 -31.13
CA ILE A 621 13.85 -30.94 -31.50
C ILE A 621 14.45 -29.86 -30.59
N LEU A 622 14.52 -30.12 -29.28
CA LEU A 622 15.12 -29.17 -28.33
C LEU A 622 16.58 -28.86 -28.66
N ASP A 623 17.34 -29.86 -29.13
CA ASP A 623 18.74 -29.72 -29.55
C ASP A 623 18.91 -28.90 -30.85
N LEU A 624 17.82 -28.69 -31.61
CA LEU A 624 17.81 -27.83 -32.81
C LEU A 624 17.45 -26.37 -32.50
N ILE A 625 16.83 -26.09 -31.36
CA ILE A 625 16.57 -24.72 -30.90
C ILE A 625 17.87 -24.17 -30.32
N THR A 626 18.69 -23.53 -31.16
CA THR A 626 20.03 -23.03 -30.82
C THR A 626 20.21 -21.56 -31.20
N GLU A 627 21.17 -20.89 -30.58
CA GLU A 627 21.53 -19.49 -30.90
C GLU A 627 21.84 -19.32 -32.39
N VAL A 628 22.61 -20.25 -32.97
CA VAL A 628 23.03 -20.22 -34.38
C VAL A 628 21.82 -20.27 -35.32
N ASN A 629 20.87 -21.16 -35.04
CA ASN A 629 19.68 -21.30 -35.89
C ASN A 629 18.76 -20.09 -35.78
N ILE A 630 18.61 -19.49 -34.59
CA ILE A 630 17.82 -18.27 -34.43
C ILE A 630 18.53 -17.06 -35.07
N GLN A 631 19.85 -16.93 -34.94
CA GLN A 631 20.64 -15.88 -35.60
C GLN A 631 20.51 -15.94 -37.13
N ALA A 632 20.47 -17.14 -37.72
CA ALA A 632 20.24 -17.29 -39.15
C ALA A 632 18.88 -16.70 -39.58
N LYS A 633 17.84 -16.87 -38.77
CA LYS A 633 16.49 -16.33 -39.03
C LYS A 633 16.36 -14.83 -38.73
N LEU A 634 17.13 -14.31 -37.78
CA LEU A 634 17.14 -12.89 -37.42
C LEU A 634 17.48 -11.97 -38.61
N LEU A 635 18.36 -12.41 -39.50
CA LEU A 635 18.75 -11.66 -40.72
C LEU A 635 17.56 -11.35 -41.64
N GLU A 636 16.54 -12.21 -41.63
CA GLU A 636 15.33 -12.07 -42.45
C GLU A 636 14.19 -11.42 -41.67
N CYS A 637 13.95 -11.89 -40.44
CA CYS A 637 12.78 -11.55 -39.62
C CYS A 637 12.91 -10.22 -38.85
N LYS A 638 14.13 -9.70 -38.67
CA LYS A 638 14.48 -8.43 -38.01
C LYS A 638 14.21 -8.31 -36.49
N THR A 639 13.33 -9.13 -35.91
CA THR A 639 13.06 -9.19 -34.46
C THR A 639 13.27 -10.60 -33.91
N VAL A 640 13.62 -10.69 -32.63
CA VAL A 640 13.96 -11.96 -31.96
C VAL A 640 12.78 -12.91 -31.95
N PHE A 641 11.58 -12.46 -31.55
CA PHE A 641 10.42 -13.34 -31.48
C PHE A 641 10.03 -13.90 -32.85
N LYS A 642 10.02 -13.07 -33.91
CA LYS A 642 9.71 -13.54 -35.26
C LYS A 642 10.72 -14.56 -35.79
N ALA A 643 12.00 -14.40 -35.43
CA ALA A 643 13.03 -15.38 -35.79
C ALA A 643 12.79 -16.73 -35.10
N ILE A 644 12.34 -16.72 -33.83
CA ILE A 644 11.97 -17.92 -33.10
C ILE A 644 10.70 -18.55 -33.66
N GLU A 645 9.67 -17.75 -33.93
CA GLU A 645 8.41 -18.19 -34.53
C GLU A 645 8.67 -18.87 -35.90
N GLN A 646 9.51 -18.26 -36.74
CA GLN A 646 9.87 -18.87 -38.01
C GLN A 646 10.65 -20.18 -37.83
N LEU A 647 11.55 -20.27 -36.84
CA LEU A 647 12.24 -21.53 -36.54
C LEU A 647 11.25 -22.62 -36.08
N PHE A 648 10.25 -22.26 -35.27
CA PHE A 648 9.20 -23.20 -34.86
C PHE A 648 8.36 -23.67 -36.05
N ASN A 649 8.02 -22.75 -36.96
CA ASN A 649 7.30 -23.09 -38.19
C ASN A 649 8.12 -24.07 -39.05
N ASP A 650 9.41 -23.78 -39.27
CA ASP A 650 10.31 -24.65 -40.04
C ASP A 650 10.44 -26.06 -39.42
N LEU A 651 10.49 -26.16 -38.09
CA LEU A 651 10.55 -27.43 -37.35
C LEU A 651 9.19 -28.15 -37.27
N SER A 652 8.09 -27.46 -37.56
CA SER A 652 6.75 -28.05 -37.67
C SER A 652 6.45 -28.60 -39.07
N GLU A 653 7.12 -28.07 -40.10
CA GLU A 653 6.93 -28.49 -41.49
C GLU A 653 7.43 -29.93 -41.71
N PRO A 654 6.72 -30.76 -42.50
CA PRO A 654 7.10 -32.17 -42.70
C PRO A 654 8.53 -32.32 -43.24
N GLY A 655 9.40 -32.98 -42.47
CA GLY A 655 10.83 -33.09 -42.79
C GLY A 655 11.55 -34.19 -42.00
N LEU A 656 12.88 -34.25 -42.14
CA LEU A 656 13.72 -35.26 -41.48
C LEU A 656 13.74 -35.11 -39.95
N TYR A 657 13.50 -33.89 -39.46
CA TYR A 657 13.45 -33.50 -38.04
C TYR A 657 12.23 -32.61 -37.81
N SER A 658 11.03 -33.16 -37.98
CA SER A 658 9.78 -32.41 -37.86
C SER A 658 8.88 -32.97 -36.77
N GLU A 659 8.28 -32.10 -35.95
CA GLU A 659 7.31 -32.46 -34.93
C GLU A 659 5.97 -31.75 -35.19
N PRO A 660 4.95 -32.49 -35.68
CA PRO A 660 3.65 -31.90 -35.98
C PRO A 660 3.01 -31.30 -34.72
N GLY A 661 2.61 -30.03 -34.78
CA GLY A 661 1.99 -29.33 -33.65
C GLY A 661 2.96 -28.50 -32.81
N LEU A 662 4.21 -28.31 -33.26
CA LEU A 662 5.08 -27.28 -32.71
C LEU A 662 4.54 -25.89 -33.09
N TYR A 663 4.34 -25.02 -32.10
CA TYR A 663 3.96 -23.62 -32.28
C TYR A 663 4.54 -22.82 -31.12
N ILE A 664 4.55 -21.49 -31.25
CA ILE A 664 4.94 -20.61 -30.14
C ILE A 664 4.06 -19.37 -30.15
N GLU A 665 3.66 -18.94 -28.96
CA GLU A 665 2.91 -17.71 -28.75
C GLU A 665 3.75 -16.72 -27.94
N GLU A 666 3.67 -15.44 -28.28
CA GLU A 666 4.50 -14.38 -27.70
C GLU A 666 4.35 -14.25 -26.17
N VAL A 667 3.10 -14.30 -25.70
CA VAL A 667 2.77 -14.29 -24.26
C VAL A 667 3.37 -15.49 -23.54
N GLY A 668 3.23 -16.67 -24.13
CA GLY A 668 3.75 -17.91 -23.57
C GLY A 668 5.28 -17.95 -23.58
N PHE A 669 5.92 -17.47 -24.64
CA PHE A 669 7.36 -17.28 -24.73
C PHE A 669 7.87 -16.36 -23.62
N THR A 670 7.24 -15.19 -23.45
CA THR A 670 7.62 -14.19 -22.45
C THR A 670 7.53 -14.73 -21.03
N ARG A 671 6.47 -15.48 -20.69
CA ARG A 671 6.36 -16.17 -19.39
C ARG A 671 7.55 -17.11 -19.16
N ASN A 672 7.94 -17.86 -20.20
CA ASN A 672 9.09 -18.76 -20.13
C ASN A 672 10.43 -18.03 -20.01
N VAL A 673 10.56 -16.79 -20.49
CA VAL A 673 11.75 -15.94 -20.26
C VAL A 673 11.93 -15.65 -18.77
N ILE A 674 10.88 -15.16 -18.10
CA ILE A 674 10.93 -14.84 -16.66
C ILE A 674 11.24 -16.10 -15.83
N ASP A 675 10.56 -17.20 -16.14
CA ASP A 675 10.82 -18.52 -15.56
C ASP A 675 12.29 -18.97 -15.67
N THR A 676 12.86 -18.76 -16.86
CA THR A 676 14.25 -19.11 -17.17
C THR A 676 15.22 -18.28 -16.33
N ILE A 677 14.94 -16.99 -16.13
CA ILE A 677 15.78 -16.10 -15.32
C ILE A 677 15.83 -16.58 -13.86
N TYR A 678 14.68 -16.84 -13.23
CA TYR A 678 14.62 -17.36 -11.86
C TYR A 678 15.33 -18.73 -11.72
N GLU A 679 15.20 -19.59 -12.73
CA GLU A 679 15.90 -20.88 -12.73
C GLU A 679 17.42 -20.72 -12.80
N LEU A 680 17.92 -19.86 -13.69
CA LEU A 680 19.35 -19.61 -13.85
C LEU A 680 19.95 -18.97 -12.59
N GLU A 681 19.23 -18.05 -11.96
CA GLU A 681 19.61 -17.45 -10.68
C GLU A 681 19.70 -18.52 -9.57
N LYS A 682 18.68 -19.37 -9.44
CA LYS A 682 18.64 -20.44 -8.43
C LYS A 682 19.78 -21.44 -8.58
N GLN A 683 20.21 -21.71 -9.81
CA GLN A 683 21.35 -22.58 -10.09
C GLN A 683 22.72 -21.94 -9.72
N LYS A 684 22.74 -20.68 -9.27
CA LYS A 684 23.95 -19.86 -9.02
C LYS A 684 24.92 -19.84 -10.21
N LYS A 685 24.42 -20.16 -11.41
CA LYS A 685 25.13 -19.93 -12.65
C LYS A 685 24.96 -18.45 -12.92
N SER A 686 25.75 -17.61 -12.25
CA SER A 686 25.85 -16.19 -12.58
C SER A 686 26.47 -16.13 -13.98
N THR A 687 25.60 -16.10 -14.98
CA THR A 687 25.94 -16.05 -16.39
C THR A 687 26.04 -14.58 -16.81
N LYS A 688 26.90 -14.26 -17.77
CA LYS A 688 27.03 -12.91 -18.34
C LYS A 688 25.66 -12.38 -18.80
N GLU A 689 24.86 -13.28 -19.32
CA GLU A 689 23.52 -13.11 -19.85
C GLU A 689 22.52 -12.62 -18.80
N ILE A 690 22.60 -13.07 -17.54
CA ILE A 690 21.73 -12.53 -16.48
C ILE A 690 22.10 -11.06 -16.21
N LYS A 691 23.40 -10.75 -16.14
CA LYS A 691 23.86 -9.38 -15.91
C LYS A 691 23.49 -8.45 -17.05
N ASP A 692 23.61 -8.91 -18.29
CA ASP A 692 23.19 -8.15 -19.47
C ASP A 692 21.67 -7.91 -19.45
N PHE A 693 20.86 -8.92 -19.07
CA PHE A 693 19.42 -8.75 -18.84
C PHE A 693 19.12 -7.72 -17.75
N GLU A 694 19.74 -7.86 -16.58
CA GLU A 694 19.56 -6.94 -15.45
C GLU A 694 19.91 -5.50 -15.86
N GLN A 695 21.05 -5.30 -16.52
CA GLN A 695 21.50 -3.99 -16.97
C GLN A 695 20.50 -3.36 -17.95
N ASN A 696 19.99 -4.13 -18.90
CA ASN A 696 19.03 -3.64 -19.89
C ASN A 696 17.71 -3.22 -19.25
N PHE A 697 17.17 -4.03 -18.34
CA PHE A 697 15.92 -3.69 -17.66
C PHE A 697 16.08 -2.59 -16.62
N LYS A 698 17.22 -2.50 -15.92
CA LYS A 698 17.55 -1.34 -15.07
C LYS A 698 17.55 -0.05 -15.89
N HIS A 699 18.21 -0.06 -17.05
CA HIS A 699 18.22 1.10 -17.94
C HIS A 699 16.80 1.47 -18.42
N LEU A 700 15.99 0.49 -18.83
CA LEU A 700 14.61 0.71 -19.22
C LEU A 700 13.80 1.35 -18.08
N PHE A 701 13.91 0.81 -16.86
CA PHE A 701 13.17 1.28 -15.70
C PHE A 701 13.60 2.68 -15.25
N GLU A 702 14.89 3.02 -15.31
CA GLU A 702 15.36 4.39 -15.09
C GLU A 702 14.68 5.39 -16.05
N GLN A 703 14.53 5.03 -17.33
CA GLN A 703 13.84 5.89 -18.31
C GLN A 703 12.35 6.00 -18.00
N ILE A 704 11.68 4.89 -17.71
CA ILE A 704 10.25 4.90 -17.35
C ILE A 704 10.03 5.75 -16.08
N ASN A 705 10.88 5.62 -15.06
CA ASN A 705 10.82 6.39 -13.82
C ASN A 705 11.01 7.91 -14.05
N ARG A 706 11.91 8.30 -14.99
CA ARG A 706 12.07 9.71 -15.42
C ARG A 706 10.80 10.22 -16.10
N TYR A 707 10.20 9.44 -17.00
CA TYR A 707 8.96 9.81 -17.70
C TYR A 707 7.79 9.90 -16.71
N GLN A 708 7.71 8.99 -15.75
CA GLN A 708 6.70 8.99 -14.68
C GLN A 708 6.78 10.26 -13.83
N SER A 709 8.00 10.63 -13.43
CA SER A 709 8.24 11.85 -12.64
C SER A 709 7.82 13.10 -13.41
N ARG A 710 8.14 13.18 -14.71
CA ARG A 710 7.71 14.28 -15.60
C ARG A 710 6.18 14.32 -15.75
N ALA A 711 5.54 13.17 -15.97
CA ALA A 711 4.08 13.09 -16.16
C ALA A 711 3.31 13.50 -14.90
N LYS A 712 3.77 13.04 -13.72
CA LYS A 712 3.21 13.46 -12.42
C LYS A 712 3.39 14.96 -12.18
N LYS A 713 4.54 15.52 -12.55
CA LYS A 713 4.82 16.95 -12.41
C LYS A 713 3.86 17.79 -13.27
N GLU A 714 3.72 17.45 -14.55
CA GLU A 714 2.81 18.18 -15.46
C GLU A 714 1.36 18.11 -14.99
N LEU A 715 0.90 16.95 -14.51
CA LEU A 715 -0.46 16.85 -13.95
C LEU A 715 -0.64 17.79 -12.74
N LYS A 716 0.35 17.84 -11.84
CA LYS A 716 0.29 18.74 -10.67
C LYS A 716 0.16 20.19 -11.13
N GLU A 717 0.95 20.60 -12.11
CA GLU A 717 0.93 21.94 -12.71
C GLU A 717 -0.42 22.24 -13.40
N GLN A 718 -0.99 21.29 -14.13
CA GLN A 718 -2.31 21.42 -14.75
C GLN A 718 -3.43 21.61 -13.72
N LYS A 719 -3.43 20.83 -12.63
CA LYS A 719 -4.41 20.97 -11.54
C LYS A 719 -4.34 22.36 -10.92
N ILE A 720 -3.13 22.87 -10.68
CA ILE A 720 -2.92 24.23 -10.14
C ILE A 720 -3.48 25.28 -11.11
N SER A 721 -3.17 25.17 -12.39
CA SER A 721 -3.70 26.08 -13.42
C SER A 721 -5.23 26.07 -13.50
N GLN A 722 -5.85 24.89 -13.42
CA GLN A 722 -7.31 24.74 -13.42
C GLN A 722 -7.96 25.34 -12.16
N LYS A 723 -7.36 25.16 -10.97
CA LYS A 723 -7.83 25.80 -9.73
C LYS A 723 -7.82 27.32 -9.85
N ILE A 724 -6.74 27.90 -10.39
CA ILE A 724 -6.63 29.34 -10.64
C ILE A 724 -7.73 29.81 -11.60
N ASP A 725 -7.97 29.08 -12.70
CA ASP A 725 -9.02 29.40 -13.66
C ASP A 725 -10.43 29.30 -13.06
N ALA A 726 -10.66 28.34 -12.15
CA ALA A 726 -11.91 28.18 -11.43
C ALA A 726 -12.16 29.36 -10.47
N CYS A 727 -11.18 29.75 -9.65
CA CYS A 727 -11.26 30.92 -8.78
C CYS A 727 -11.59 32.20 -9.57
N LYS A 728 -10.90 32.42 -10.68
CA LYS A 728 -11.16 33.53 -11.60
C LYS A 728 -12.61 33.51 -12.12
N LYS A 729 -13.09 32.36 -12.60
CA LYS A 729 -14.46 32.22 -13.14
C LYS A 729 -15.53 32.51 -12.10
N VAL A 730 -15.38 31.97 -10.88
CA VAL A 730 -16.28 32.24 -9.75
C VAL A 730 -16.32 33.73 -9.45
N PHE A 731 -15.16 34.38 -9.34
CA PHE A 731 -15.08 35.81 -9.08
C PHE A 731 -15.76 36.65 -10.15
N ILE A 732 -15.53 36.36 -11.44
CA ILE A 732 -16.16 37.09 -12.54
C ILE A 732 -17.68 36.89 -12.55
N MET A 733 -18.15 35.68 -12.18
CA MET A 733 -19.58 35.38 -12.09
C MET A 733 -20.26 36.13 -10.93
N ASP A 734 -19.62 36.22 -9.77
CA ASP A 734 -20.12 36.94 -8.60
C ASP A 734 -20.02 38.47 -8.78
N LYS A 735 -19.05 38.93 -9.57
CA LYS A 735 -18.73 40.34 -9.81
C LYS A 735 -18.70 40.65 -11.32
N PRO A 736 -19.84 40.62 -12.03
CA PRO A 736 -19.85 40.74 -13.48
C PRO A 736 -19.44 42.13 -13.99
N SER A 737 -19.81 43.19 -13.27
CA SER A 737 -19.67 44.59 -13.73
C SER A 737 -18.72 45.45 -12.90
N SER A 738 -18.49 45.12 -11.63
CA SER A 738 -17.57 45.85 -10.75
C SER A 738 -17.18 45.02 -9.53
N ALA A 739 -15.96 45.22 -9.03
CA ALA A 739 -15.49 44.69 -7.76
C ALA A 739 -14.73 45.77 -6.98
N LYS A 740 -14.72 45.65 -5.65
CA LYS A 740 -13.88 46.49 -4.79
C LYS A 740 -12.42 46.02 -4.84
N ARG A 741 -11.48 46.92 -4.61
CA ARG A 741 -10.04 46.62 -4.57
C ARG A 741 -9.71 45.53 -3.54
N GLY A 742 -10.34 45.57 -2.36
CA GLY A 742 -10.19 44.51 -1.35
C GLY A 742 -10.69 43.14 -1.80
N GLU A 743 -11.74 43.08 -2.63
CA GLU A 743 -12.28 41.82 -3.15
C GLU A 743 -11.34 41.20 -4.20
N ALA A 744 -10.80 42.01 -5.12
CA ALA A 744 -9.79 41.54 -6.08
C ALA A 744 -8.46 41.19 -5.41
N LYS A 745 -8.08 41.91 -4.34
CA LYS A 745 -6.90 41.59 -3.54
C LYS A 745 -7.01 40.19 -2.94
N ASN A 746 -8.15 39.87 -2.32
CA ASN A 746 -8.39 38.55 -1.75
C ASN A 746 -8.33 37.46 -2.83
N LEU A 747 -8.93 37.67 -4.01
CA LEU A 747 -8.82 36.74 -5.13
C LEU A 747 -7.36 36.45 -5.51
N LEU A 748 -6.53 37.49 -5.62
CA LEU A 748 -5.13 37.35 -6.00
C LEU A 748 -4.30 36.64 -4.91
N TYR A 749 -4.64 36.83 -3.64
CA TYR A 749 -4.05 36.06 -2.54
C TYR A 749 -4.49 34.61 -2.55
N ASP A 750 -5.78 34.32 -2.79
CA ASP A 750 -6.26 32.94 -2.95
C ASP A 750 -5.51 32.24 -4.12
N MET A 751 -5.24 32.96 -5.22
CA MET A 751 -4.43 32.45 -6.33
C MET A 751 -2.95 32.27 -5.95
N GLN A 752 -2.36 33.17 -5.15
CA GLN A 752 -1.00 33.01 -4.63
C GLN A 752 -0.90 31.78 -3.73
N ASP A 753 -1.85 31.57 -2.83
CA ASP A 753 -1.92 30.40 -1.95
C ASP A 753 -1.97 29.10 -2.76
N ILE A 754 -2.76 29.08 -3.85
CA ILE A 754 -2.80 27.96 -4.80
C ILE A 754 -1.43 27.73 -5.48
N LEU A 755 -0.71 28.81 -5.83
CA LEU A 755 0.62 28.75 -6.46
C LEU A 755 1.73 28.34 -5.47
N GLU A 756 1.56 28.58 -4.18
CA GLU A 756 2.47 28.08 -3.13
C GLU A 756 2.41 26.55 -3.02
N GLU A 757 1.27 25.91 -3.33
CA GLU A 757 1.14 24.44 -3.41
C GLU A 757 2.10 23.82 -4.46
N ALA A 758 2.57 24.61 -5.44
CA ALA A 758 3.38 24.15 -6.56
C ALA A 758 4.83 23.81 -6.18
N LYS A 759 5.37 24.33 -5.06
CA LYS A 759 6.81 24.58 -4.84
C LYS A 759 7.40 25.53 -5.91
N ASP A 760 8.60 26.07 -5.69
CA ASP A 760 9.25 27.06 -6.57
C ASP A 760 9.58 26.50 -7.98
N SER A 761 8.56 26.35 -8.82
CA SER A 761 8.70 26.08 -10.25
C SER A 761 8.81 27.39 -11.02
N LYS A 762 9.48 27.38 -12.18
CA LYS A 762 9.53 28.56 -13.06
C LYS A 762 8.14 29.01 -13.49
N GLU A 763 7.20 28.09 -13.70
CA GLU A 763 5.80 28.45 -14.02
C GLU A 763 5.11 29.14 -12.84
N SER A 764 5.28 28.62 -11.61
CA SER A 764 4.71 29.22 -10.40
C SER A 764 5.29 30.61 -10.17
N ASN A 765 6.60 30.78 -10.37
CA ASN A 765 7.27 32.08 -10.26
C ASN A 765 6.76 33.09 -11.29
N ALA A 766 6.61 32.67 -12.56
CA ALA A 766 6.06 33.54 -13.60
C ALA A 766 4.60 33.95 -13.32
N ALA A 767 3.78 33.04 -12.77
CA ALA A 767 2.42 33.35 -12.36
C ALA A 767 2.39 34.27 -11.13
N LYS A 768 3.25 34.07 -10.13
CA LYS A 768 3.42 34.96 -8.97
C LYS A 768 3.85 36.36 -9.39
N GLU A 769 4.78 36.48 -10.33
CA GLU A 769 5.18 37.78 -10.93
C GLU A 769 4.02 38.47 -11.65
N ALA A 770 3.19 37.71 -12.39
CA ALA A 770 2.01 38.26 -13.03
C ALA A 770 0.99 38.78 -12.00
N ILE A 771 0.79 38.06 -10.89
CA ILE A 771 -0.06 38.53 -9.78
C ILE A 771 0.50 39.81 -9.17
N GLN A 772 1.80 39.88 -8.92
CA GLN A 772 2.44 41.07 -8.35
C GLN A 772 2.23 42.31 -9.24
N LYS A 773 2.37 42.14 -10.57
CA LYS A 773 2.10 43.21 -11.55
C LYS A 773 0.64 43.70 -11.48
N LEU A 774 -0.32 42.83 -11.21
CA LEU A 774 -1.73 43.21 -11.08
C LEU A 774 -2.01 43.95 -9.78
N LEU A 775 -1.43 43.50 -8.66
CA LEU A 775 -1.55 44.17 -7.36
C LEU A 775 -1.07 45.62 -7.45
N GLU A 776 0.08 45.85 -8.10
CA GLU A 776 0.67 47.16 -8.32
C GLU A 776 -0.10 47.99 -9.36
N GLY A 777 -0.39 47.41 -10.52
CA GLY A 777 -1.00 48.09 -11.67
C GLY A 777 -2.40 48.64 -11.36
N TYR A 778 -3.20 47.92 -10.59
CA TYR A 778 -4.57 48.32 -10.20
C TYR A 778 -4.65 48.94 -8.80
N LYS A 779 -3.50 49.21 -8.16
CA LYS A 779 -3.41 49.81 -6.82
C LYS A 779 -4.24 49.06 -5.77
N LEU A 780 -4.25 47.73 -5.84
CA LEU A 780 -5.10 46.89 -4.98
C LEU A 780 -4.65 46.90 -3.51
N GLU A 781 -3.42 47.32 -3.23
CA GLU A 781 -2.87 47.53 -1.88
C GLU A 781 -3.32 48.85 -1.23
N SER A 782 -4.01 49.72 -1.96
CA SER A 782 -4.57 50.98 -1.44
C SER A 782 -5.99 50.79 -0.89
N ASP A 783 -6.70 51.89 -0.59
CA ASP A 783 -8.05 51.89 0.02
C ASP A 783 -8.95 50.74 -0.48
N PRO A 784 -9.21 49.71 0.36
CA PRO A 784 -9.88 48.48 -0.06
C PRO A 784 -11.36 48.68 -0.37
N SER A 785 -11.94 49.82 0.03
CA SER A 785 -13.35 50.13 -0.16
C SER A 785 -13.67 50.67 -1.56
N LYS A 786 -12.65 51.16 -2.28
CA LYS A 786 -12.79 51.75 -3.62
C LYS A 786 -13.02 50.68 -4.69
N PRO A 787 -13.77 51.01 -5.76
CA PRO A 787 -13.85 50.14 -6.94
C PRO A 787 -12.49 50.06 -7.65
N ILE A 788 -12.32 49.00 -8.44
CA ILE A 788 -11.17 48.83 -9.34
C ILE A 788 -11.30 49.80 -10.52
N ASP A 789 -10.21 50.52 -10.82
CA ASP A 789 -10.15 51.40 -11.98
C ASP A 789 -10.06 50.54 -13.26
N ASP A 790 -10.90 50.79 -14.27
CA ASP A 790 -10.99 50.00 -15.51
C ASP A 790 -11.16 48.48 -15.29
N TYR A 791 -12.32 48.10 -14.73
CA TYR A 791 -12.62 46.71 -14.38
C TYR A 791 -12.63 45.75 -15.58
N GLU A 792 -12.92 46.22 -16.79
CA GLU A 792 -12.84 45.39 -18.01
C GLU A 792 -11.40 45.03 -18.32
N GLN A 793 -10.48 46.01 -18.26
CA GLN A 793 -9.06 45.75 -18.44
C GLN A 793 -8.51 44.84 -17.34
N PHE A 794 -9.01 44.96 -16.10
CA PHE A 794 -8.64 44.05 -15.01
C PHE A 794 -9.04 42.61 -15.32
N LYS A 795 -10.26 42.37 -15.81
CA LYS A 795 -10.73 41.03 -16.23
C LYS A 795 -9.85 40.44 -17.34
N GLU A 796 -9.46 41.24 -18.33
CA GLU A 796 -8.52 40.81 -19.37
C GLU A 796 -7.13 40.49 -18.80
N SER A 797 -6.66 41.30 -17.85
CA SER A 797 -5.33 41.11 -17.26
C SER A 797 -5.27 39.91 -16.32
N LEU A 798 -6.39 39.48 -15.73
CA LEU A 798 -6.50 38.20 -15.01
C LEU A 798 -6.23 36.99 -15.91
N GLU A 799 -6.49 37.07 -17.22
CA GLU A 799 -6.13 35.99 -18.16
C GLU A 799 -4.61 35.81 -18.26
N GLN A 800 -3.83 36.88 -18.05
CA GLN A 800 -2.37 36.80 -18.15
C GLN A 800 -1.77 35.89 -17.07
N ILE A 801 -2.39 35.79 -15.88
CA ILE A 801 -1.95 34.90 -14.80
C ILE A 801 -1.97 33.44 -15.29
N LYS A 802 -3.03 33.04 -16.00
CA LYS A 802 -3.21 31.68 -16.50
C LYS A 802 -2.14 31.28 -17.51
N TYR A 803 -1.78 32.20 -18.41
CA TYR A 803 -0.85 31.92 -19.50
C TYR A 803 0.61 32.20 -19.13
N ALA A 804 0.89 33.01 -18.10
CA ALA A 804 2.25 33.33 -17.65
C ALA A 804 3.07 32.07 -17.35
N GLY A 805 2.48 31.10 -16.65
CA GLY A 805 3.14 29.82 -16.37
C GLY A 805 3.40 28.98 -17.63
N ARG A 806 2.40 28.84 -18.51
CA ARG A 806 2.52 28.05 -19.74
C ARG A 806 3.55 28.64 -20.73
N LEU A 807 3.60 29.96 -20.84
CA LEU A 807 4.56 30.67 -21.69
C LEU A 807 6.00 30.56 -21.17
N ALA A 808 6.19 30.50 -19.85
CA ALA A 808 7.50 30.29 -19.24
C ALA A 808 8.04 28.88 -19.48
N SER A 809 7.16 27.86 -19.43
CA SER A 809 7.48 26.45 -19.70
C SER A 809 7.86 26.22 -21.18
N GLN A 810 7.13 26.83 -22.12
CA GLN A 810 7.38 26.69 -23.56
C GLN A 810 8.73 27.27 -24.02
N LYS A 811 9.24 28.30 -23.35
CA LYS A 811 10.57 28.87 -23.65
C LYS A 811 11.73 27.92 -23.31
N GLU A 812 11.53 26.99 -22.38
CA GLU A 812 12.56 26.03 -21.96
C GLU A 812 12.71 24.88 -22.98
N ASP A 813 11.61 24.45 -23.60
CA ASP A 813 11.64 23.43 -24.67
C ASP A 813 12.37 23.93 -25.92
N GLU A 814 12.31 25.24 -26.22
CA GLU A 814 13.07 25.89 -27.30
C GLU A 814 14.57 26.05 -26.97
N ASP A 815 14.90 26.42 -25.73
CA ASP A 815 16.30 26.58 -25.32
C ASP A 815 17.06 25.24 -25.26
N VAL A 816 16.42 24.16 -24.79
CA VAL A 816 17.05 22.82 -24.72
C VAL A 816 17.24 22.22 -26.12
N THR A 817 16.31 22.44 -27.05
CA THR A 817 16.45 22.01 -28.45
C THR A 817 17.50 22.83 -29.21
N SER A 818 17.69 24.12 -28.88
CA SER A 818 18.73 24.94 -29.49
C SER A 818 20.16 24.51 -29.10
N THR A 819 20.37 24.00 -27.88
CA THR A 819 21.69 23.52 -27.43
C THR A 819 22.16 22.19 -28.05
N GLN A 820 21.31 21.45 -28.76
CA GLN A 820 21.70 20.20 -29.44
C GLN A 820 22.00 20.37 -30.94
N SER A 821 21.90 21.58 -31.49
CA SER A 821 22.04 21.86 -32.94
C SER A 821 23.24 22.76 -33.29
N SER A 822 24.40 22.55 -32.66
CA SER A 822 25.66 23.13 -33.14
C SER A 822 26.46 22.08 -33.94
N GLU A 823 26.13 21.94 -35.24
CA GLU A 823 27.04 21.32 -36.22
C GLU A 823 28.12 22.34 -36.67
N PRO A 824 29.35 21.91 -37.00
CA PRO A 824 30.43 22.81 -37.39
C PRO A 824 30.27 23.30 -38.84
N GLU A 825 30.55 24.59 -39.06
CA GLU A 825 30.46 25.29 -40.35
C GLU A 825 31.21 24.58 -41.50
N HIS A 826 30.46 24.17 -42.52
CA HIS A 826 31.02 23.75 -43.81
C HIS A 826 31.18 24.97 -44.75
N GLN A 827 32.42 25.26 -45.14
CA GLN A 827 32.73 26.25 -46.18
C GLN A 827 32.10 25.88 -47.54
N PRO A 828 31.57 26.85 -48.32
CA PRO A 828 30.95 26.58 -49.61
C PRO A 828 31.99 26.38 -50.73
N PRO A 829 31.75 25.49 -51.72
CA PRO A 829 32.69 25.27 -52.79
C PRO A 829 32.59 26.33 -53.90
N SER A 830 33.75 26.61 -54.48
CA SER A 830 33.99 27.54 -55.58
C SER A 830 33.25 27.14 -56.87
N LYS A 831 32.62 28.13 -57.52
CA LYS A 831 32.10 28.05 -58.88
C LYS A 831 33.21 27.77 -59.90
N SER A 832 33.09 26.71 -60.70
CA SER A 832 33.77 26.59 -61.99
C SER A 832 32.76 26.50 -63.12
N GLN A 833 32.74 27.53 -63.96
CA GLN A 833 32.11 27.54 -65.28
C GLN A 833 32.75 26.49 -66.19
N LYS A 834 31.93 25.79 -66.98
CA LYS A 834 32.19 25.52 -68.41
C LYS A 834 30.89 25.03 -69.06
N GLY A 835 30.45 25.77 -70.07
CA GLY A 835 29.24 25.48 -70.85
C GLY A 835 29.51 24.76 -72.17
N PHE A 836 28.43 24.72 -72.96
CA PHE A 836 28.25 24.20 -74.33
C PHE A 836 28.23 22.67 -74.43
N GLY A 837 27.25 22.01 -75.05
CA GLY A 837 26.12 22.45 -75.87
C GLY A 837 25.90 21.43 -76.99
N LYS A 838 24.78 20.70 -76.93
CA LYS A 838 23.86 20.33 -78.02
C LYS A 838 22.84 19.33 -77.51
#